data_AF-W4VBM4-F1
#
_entry.id   AF-W4VBM4-F1
#
_cell.length_a   1.000
_cell.length_b   1.000
_cell.length_c   1.000
_cell.angle_alpha   90.00
_cell.angle_beta   90.00
_cell.angle_gamma   90.00
#
_symmetry.space_group_name_H-M   'P 1'
#
loop_
_entity.id
_entity.type
_entity.pdbx_description
1 polymer ?
#
loop_
_entity_poly.entity_id
_entity_poly.type
_entity_poly.pdbx_seq_one_letter_code
_entity_poly.pdbx_strand_id
1 'polypeptide(L)'
;MKKILCCIISLCILISHMFMNTYAISYKSAKEAIDDANDFLLKKMDYENYYLLQIDGMDINDKLAQYGLDVFSNRPVFVYGDNIQASKKTTSAGRDFVKKVNGKDEYRALGYAIDGSVFPNPVFPHDNEGYAAEDKMWVKEPWLDGTKVRYLCSENGTVVEKTLSNNVLEYINKWIKFNYFHPDHVKVYTGERNYFVKNAVDVPEKLKDNFEDFLYIIQPPTEHAWGLGIAFYYWNGYNNLNYRSFLIKPFDMDEKDLDVSFSNIPGSTTEGKKVLIGVKVKSHFNTDLKGVNFKWNITTKNSDGKSIPLNADIYGLEFGGSSGVQSGSVDILARYKEECFYAEFTMPSSDVYVEFVINEDGKNPLESNVENNTVSTVIKPEKPVNLAVKKYDLPYYALSREIRYPLANEDIIFNFNKPSGASWSGNGKVNTFSVDVNTKFLHNHQIGSVTVDDYEDQVAVSLPNVIAKIYRSSFGDDPQNKSWLVSDKEADIITKSLDTPYDISVLKKYEYNTKCNKHEDCEAEGCSGYVVETGYASSKRSGNAPIEINTYVYNGKKDLSKKVYENKISNNYDTDFKARILWTNTPIKFSVIRYMWNLNDRGESITYQSVPGKYEREFVQQCSADIDWNVTSSMKQDYEKAKNAARDGKKDKAFYDKAVFATDKNLQRNYEYPIKSGYYFNPTGTYTFEVTTVTYKNSKGETEEHKKLVDELINSFRYESNLIYINSSNQPVNIANGPYTDLGVLTVKDDGLIDIHKEYKNNEYRIPYYSDKPYDDENENKSHDFWKMSMEGYSLSGSLDSYNKYKYREYVAGGEVYEITETTKVTIKVNENNKMFYTHPKMPDGEYYVRVKLSPINLSKIANVEYRSINDSLKEVILDGIKVTVKGSIYDDIS
;
A
#
# COMPACT_ATOMS: atom_id res chain seq x y z
N MET A 1 3.93 4.06 -26.97
CA MET A 1 4.86 4.74 -26.02
C MET A 1 6.34 4.59 -26.38
N LYS A 2 6.85 3.42 -26.84
CA LYS A 2 8.26 3.26 -27.25
C LYS A 2 8.75 4.22 -28.37
N LYS A 3 7.89 4.62 -29.31
CA LYS A 3 8.24 5.61 -30.36
C LYS A 3 8.20 7.07 -29.90
N ILE A 4 7.49 7.38 -28.81
CA ILE A 4 7.33 8.75 -28.29
C ILE A 4 8.54 9.13 -27.42
N LEU A 5 9.11 8.16 -26.70
CA LEU A 5 10.30 8.38 -25.86
C LEU A 5 11.57 8.66 -26.69
N CYS A 6 11.74 8.01 -27.85
CA CYS A 6 12.83 8.29 -28.78
C CYS A 6 12.71 9.70 -29.41
N CYS A 7 11.50 10.18 -29.69
CA CYS A 7 11.31 11.52 -30.26
C CYS A 7 11.52 12.66 -29.26
N ILE A 8 11.29 12.44 -27.95
CA ILE A 8 11.46 13.46 -26.91
C ILE A 8 12.94 13.69 -26.59
N ILE A 9 13.77 12.63 -26.64
CA ILE A 9 15.22 12.73 -26.37
C ILE A 9 15.95 13.42 -27.54
N SER A 10 15.51 13.21 -28.79
CA SER A 10 16.07 13.91 -29.96
C SER A 10 15.70 15.39 -30.04
N LEU A 11 14.59 15.83 -29.40
CA LEU A 11 14.11 17.22 -29.51
C LEU A 11 14.84 18.19 -28.55
N CYS A 12 15.45 17.70 -27.46
CA CYS A 12 16.13 18.55 -26.47
C CYS A 12 17.59 18.90 -26.85
N ILE A 13 18.17 18.23 -27.85
CA ILE A 13 19.58 18.41 -28.25
C ILE A 13 19.75 19.58 -29.24
N LEU A 14 18.67 20.02 -29.91
CA LEU A 14 18.73 21.00 -31.01
C LEU A 14 18.73 22.48 -30.60
N ILE A 15 18.53 22.83 -29.32
CA ILE A 15 18.35 24.24 -28.91
C ILE A 15 19.65 24.91 -28.41
N SER A 16 20.73 24.17 -28.21
CA SER A 16 21.98 24.69 -27.62
C SER A 16 22.91 25.42 -28.60
N HIS A 17 22.58 25.51 -29.89
CA HIS A 17 23.55 25.80 -30.96
C HIS A 17 23.67 27.28 -31.38
N MET A 18 23.29 28.24 -30.54
CA MET A 18 23.44 29.66 -30.89
C MET A 18 24.16 30.39 -29.76
N PHE A 19 25.47 30.57 -29.96
CA PHE A 19 26.27 31.79 -29.74
C PHE A 19 27.67 31.49 -29.15
N MET A 20 28.69 31.86 -29.95
CA MET A 20 30.02 32.40 -29.58
C MET A 20 31.26 31.51 -29.66
N ASN A 21 32.21 31.92 -30.54
CA ASN A 21 33.64 32.27 -30.38
C ASN A 21 34.66 31.37 -29.61
N THR A 22 35.65 30.90 -30.40
CA THR A 22 36.77 29.94 -30.27
C THR A 22 37.94 30.17 -29.28
N TYR A 23 38.48 29.09 -28.65
CA TYR A 23 39.88 28.94 -28.13
C TYR A 23 40.39 27.44 -28.06
N ALA A 24 41.72 27.18 -27.99
CA ALA A 24 42.45 25.87 -28.16
C ALA A 24 42.96 25.18 -26.84
N ILE A 25 43.69 24.03 -26.89
CA ILE A 25 44.40 23.44 -25.71
C ILE A 25 45.23 24.53 -25.07
N SER A 26 44.99 24.68 -23.77
CA SER A 26 45.51 25.75 -22.96
C SER A 26 46.01 25.10 -21.69
N TYR A 27 47.30 24.79 -21.62
CA TYR A 27 47.91 24.52 -20.34
C TYR A 27 47.82 25.78 -19.48
N LYS A 28 47.48 25.65 -18.21
CA LYS A 28 47.36 26.82 -17.30
C LYS A 28 48.71 27.49 -17.08
N SER A 29 49.80 26.77 -17.36
CA SER A 29 51.16 27.26 -17.28
C SER A 29 52.09 26.45 -18.19
N ALA A 30 53.24 27.03 -18.55
CA ALA A 30 54.29 26.29 -19.26
C ALA A 30 54.82 25.11 -18.45
N LYS A 31 54.76 25.21 -17.11
CA LYS A 31 55.15 24.11 -16.22
C LYS A 31 54.27 22.88 -16.43
N GLU A 32 52.95 23.06 -16.50
CA GLU A 32 52.02 21.96 -16.73
C GLU A 32 52.27 21.28 -18.08
N ALA A 33 52.59 22.06 -19.12
CA ALA A 33 52.97 21.53 -20.44
C ALA A 33 54.29 20.75 -20.41
N ILE A 34 55.27 21.24 -19.64
CA ILE A 34 56.58 20.58 -19.46
C ILE A 34 56.42 19.28 -18.64
N ASP A 35 55.64 19.30 -17.57
CA ASP A 35 55.42 18.15 -16.70
C ASP A 35 54.80 17.00 -17.51
N ASP A 36 53.78 17.30 -18.32
CA ASP A 36 53.15 16.37 -19.27
C ASP A 36 54.14 15.81 -20.31
N ALA A 37 54.97 16.69 -20.89
CA ALA A 37 56.01 16.30 -21.84
C ALA A 37 57.10 15.41 -21.22
N ASN A 38 57.49 15.69 -19.98
CA ASN A 38 58.48 14.90 -19.24
C ASN A 38 57.91 13.56 -18.80
N ASP A 39 56.66 13.48 -18.39
CA ASP A 39 55.98 12.22 -18.08
C ASP A 39 55.94 11.29 -19.29
N PHE A 40 55.72 11.84 -20.48
CA PHE A 40 55.79 11.09 -21.73
C PHE A 40 57.20 10.53 -21.97
N LEU A 41 58.25 11.36 -21.85
CA LEU A 41 59.63 10.91 -22.06
C LEU A 41 60.11 9.94 -20.99
N LEU A 42 59.66 10.08 -19.75
CA LEU A 42 59.92 9.12 -18.68
C LEU A 42 59.32 7.75 -19.03
N LYS A 43 58.05 7.71 -19.44
CA LYS A 43 57.37 6.45 -19.79
C LYS A 43 57.95 5.78 -21.03
N LYS A 44 58.41 6.54 -22.02
CA LYS A 44 58.83 6.00 -23.32
C LYS A 44 60.34 5.83 -23.49
N MET A 45 61.14 6.64 -22.79
CA MET A 45 62.59 6.71 -22.94
C MET A 45 63.34 6.66 -21.60
N ASP A 46 62.63 6.51 -20.47
CA ASP A 46 63.19 6.53 -19.11
C ASP A 46 63.97 7.81 -18.80
N TYR A 47 63.55 8.94 -19.40
CA TYR A 47 64.15 10.25 -19.19
C TYR A 47 63.33 11.12 -18.25
N GLU A 48 63.85 11.35 -17.05
CA GLU A 48 63.28 12.31 -16.11
C GLU A 48 63.73 13.74 -16.42
N ASN A 49 62.78 14.69 -16.34
CA ASN A 49 63.04 16.13 -16.35
C ASN A 49 63.86 16.64 -17.56
N TYR A 50 63.62 16.08 -18.74
CA TYR A 50 64.33 16.48 -19.97
C TYR A 50 64.02 17.93 -20.38
N TYR A 51 62.74 18.31 -20.39
CA TYR A 51 62.29 19.68 -20.59
C TYR A 51 62.33 20.47 -19.29
N LEU A 52 62.84 21.69 -19.36
CA LEU A 52 63.01 22.58 -18.20
C LEU A 52 62.30 23.91 -18.45
N LEU A 53 62.01 24.67 -17.40
CA LEU A 53 61.46 26.03 -17.52
C LEU A 53 62.51 27.06 -17.97
N GLN A 54 63.80 26.75 -17.80
CA GLN A 54 64.92 27.60 -18.16
C GLN A 54 66.13 26.74 -18.55
N ILE A 55 66.86 27.16 -19.59
CA ILE A 55 68.16 26.57 -19.99
C ILE A 55 69.19 27.68 -20.19
N ASP A 56 70.42 27.51 -19.73
CA ASP A 56 71.52 28.49 -19.95
C ASP A 56 71.15 29.96 -19.67
N GLY A 57 70.27 30.21 -18.69
CA GLY A 57 69.75 31.55 -18.35
C GLY A 57 68.67 32.11 -19.31
N MET A 58 68.17 31.30 -20.23
CA MET A 58 67.07 31.60 -21.15
C MET A 58 65.77 30.93 -20.68
N ASP A 59 64.76 31.75 -20.37
CA ASP A 59 63.44 31.26 -19.98
C ASP A 59 62.68 30.64 -21.16
N ILE A 60 61.80 29.69 -20.88
CA ILE A 60 60.89 29.14 -21.88
C ILE A 60 59.89 30.19 -22.36
N ASN A 61 59.49 30.12 -23.62
CA ASN A 61 58.39 30.92 -24.14
C ASN A 61 57.06 30.36 -23.63
N ASP A 62 56.55 30.96 -22.56
CA ASP A 62 55.32 30.53 -21.89
C ASP A 62 54.13 30.38 -22.84
N LYS A 63 54.00 31.28 -23.82
CA LYS A 63 52.87 31.26 -24.75
C LYS A 63 52.96 30.11 -25.74
N LEU A 64 54.15 29.85 -26.29
CA LEU A 64 54.35 28.75 -27.22
C LEU A 64 54.27 27.39 -26.51
N ALA A 65 54.73 27.31 -25.26
CA ALA A 65 54.60 26.12 -24.44
C ALA A 65 53.13 25.83 -24.06
N GLN A 66 52.32 26.85 -23.80
CA GLN A 66 50.92 26.67 -23.39
C GLN A 66 49.94 26.50 -24.56
N TYR A 67 50.15 27.26 -25.65
CA TYR A 67 49.15 27.44 -26.71
C TYR A 67 49.67 27.11 -28.12
N GLY A 68 50.99 27.01 -28.32
CA GLY A 68 51.57 26.85 -29.65
C GLY A 68 51.30 28.02 -30.61
N LEU A 69 51.35 27.72 -31.91
CA LEU A 69 50.87 28.59 -32.99
C LEU A 69 49.97 27.80 -33.94
N ASP A 70 49.19 28.51 -34.75
CA ASP A 70 48.30 27.92 -35.76
C ASP A 70 49.04 26.99 -36.73
N VAL A 71 50.24 27.38 -37.17
CA VAL A 71 51.11 26.55 -38.02
C VAL A 71 51.56 25.24 -37.36
N PHE A 72 51.47 25.17 -36.02
CA PHE A 72 51.71 23.97 -35.21
C PHE A 72 50.40 23.34 -34.71
N SER A 73 49.27 23.62 -35.37
CA SER A 73 47.94 23.14 -34.96
C SER A 73 47.59 23.52 -33.51
N ASN A 74 48.09 24.66 -33.03
CA ASN A 74 47.95 25.15 -31.65
C ASN A 74 48.38 24.12 -30.60
N ARG A 75 49.45 23.36 -30.89
CA ARG A 75 50.10 22.44 -29.96
C ARG A 75 51.37 23.05 -29.37
N PRO A 76 51.73 22.71 -28.12
CA PRO A 76 52.96 23.16 -27.49
C PRO A 76 54.19 23.06 -28.37
N VAL A 77 55.00 24.12 -28.35
CA VAL A 77 56.34 24.16 -28.91
C VAL A 77 57.27 24.69 -27.83
N PHE A 78 58.16 23.83 -27.33
CA PHE A 78 59.13 24.25 -26.31
C PHE A 78 60.31 24.94 -26.98
N VAL A 79 60.36 26.26 -26.81
CA VAL A 79 61.46 27.11 -27.24
C VAL A 79 61.85 28.07 -26.14
N TYR A 80 63.14 28.38 -26.08
CA TYR A 80 63.79 29.13 -25.02
C TYR A 80 64.36 30.43 -25.54
N GLY A 81 64.36 31.46 -24.70
CA GLY A 81 64.95 32.77 -25.02
C GLY A 81 64.17 33.57 -26.06
N ASP A 82 64.83 34.60 -26.58
CA ASP A 82 64.21 35.62 -27.43
C ASP A 82 64.33 35.28 -28.94
N ASN A 83 63.20 35.38 -29.66
CA ASN A 83 63.08 35.05 -31.08
C ASN A 83 63.89 35.99 -32.00
N ILE A 84 64.11 37.24 -31.59
CA ILE A 84 64.94 38.23 -32.31
C ILE A 84 66.41 37.80 -32.25
N GLN A 85 66.94 37.47 -31.07
CA GLN A 85 68.32 37.00 -30.91
C GLN A 85 68.56 35.66 -31.60
N ALA A 86 67.63 34.70 -31.46
CA ALA A 86 67.70 33.42 -32.17
C ALA A 86 67.75 33.60 -33.69
N SER A 87 66.95 34.54 -34.22
CA SER A 87 66.96 34.86 -35.65
C SER A 87 68.25 35.55 -36.10
N LYS A 88 68.90 36.37 -35.25
CA LYS A 88 70.17 37.04 -35.58
C LYS A 88 71.31 36.04 -35.70
N LYS A 89 71.29 34.99 -34.86
CA LYS A 89 72.30 33.93 -34.83
C LYS A 89 72.32 33.10 -36.12
N THR A 90 71.20 33.00 -36.84
CA THR A 90 71.08 32.19 -38.07
C THR A 90 71.24 33.00 -39.35
N THR A 91 71.05 34.32 -39.32
CA THR A 91 71.26 35.21 -40.48
C THR A 91 72.72 35.65 -40.62
N SER A 92 73.47 35.00 -41.51
CA SER A 92 74.73 35.54 -42.07
C SER A 92 74.47 36.11 -43.49
N ALA A 93 74.98 37.32 -43.73
CA ALA A 93 74.97 38.12 -44.97
C ALA A 93 73.87 37.79 -46.02
N GLY A 94 72.72 38.47 -45.92
CA GLY A 94 71.76 38.61 -47.04
C GLY A 94 70.42 37.88 -46.93
N ARG A 95 70.14 37.16 -45.84
CA ARG A 95 68.83 36.53 -45.61
C ARG A 95 67.89 37.44 -44.82
N ASP A 96 66.61 37.42 -45.18
CA ASP A 96 65.56 38.13 -44.44
C ASP A 96 65.48 37.64 -43.00
N PHE A 97 65.74 38.56 -42.09
CA PHE A 97 65.72 38.39 -40.65
C PHE A 97 64.28 38.40 -40.08
N VAL A 98 63.39 39.13 -40.73
CA VAL A 98 61.97 39.31 -40.37
C VAL A 98 61.14 39.38 -41.65
N LYS A 99 59.91 38.86 -41.62
CA LYS A 99 58.95 38.92 -42.74
C LYS A 99 57.59 39.36 -42.21
N LYS A 100 56.88 40.19 -42.96
CA LYS A 100 55.47 40.50 -42.64
C LYS A 100 54.56 39.38 -43.12
N VAL A 101 53.82 38.78 -42.19
CA VAL A 101 52.76 37.81 -42.46
C VAL A 101 51.50 38.28 -41.77
N ASN A 102 50.43 38.44 -42.54
CA ASN A 102 49.13 38.95 -42.06
C ASN A 102 49.26 40.26 -41.25
N GLY A 103 50.18 41.14 -41.66
CA GLY A 103 50.41 42.46 -41.03
C GLY A 103 51.28 42.45 -39.76
N LYS A 104 51.72 41.27 -39.28
CA LYS A 104 52.62 41.11 -38.13
C LYS A 104 54.04 40.77 -38.58
N ASP A 105 55.02 41.21 -37.80
CA ASP A 105 56.43 40.87 -38.00
C ASP A 105 56.68 39.45 -37.46
N GLU A 106 56.95 38.51 -38.35
CA GLU A 106 57.36 37.14 -38.04
C GLU A 106 58.88 37.04 -38.13
N TYR A 107 59.52 36.44 -37.12
CA TYR A 107 60.98 36.26 -37.07
C TYR A 107 61.37 34.87 -37.57
N ARG A 108 62.55 34.75 -38.19
CA ARG A 108 63.03 33.52 -38.85
C ARG A 108 63.13 32.31 -37.91
N ALA A 109 63.36 32.56 -36.63
CA ALA A 109 63.38 31.56 -35.58
C ALA A 109 62.34 31.88 -34.50
N LEU A 110 61.80 30.85 -33.85
CA LEU A 110 60.85 30.97 -32.75
C LEU A 110 61.56 31.15 -31.39
N GLY A 111 62.84 30.74 -31.32
CA GLY A 111 63.67 30.73 -30.12
C GLY A 111 64.76 29.67 -30.26
N TYR A 112 65.24 29.16 -29.14
CA TYR A 112 66.21 28.07 -29.07
C TYR A 112 65.52 26.77 -28.62
N ALA A 113 65.91 25.62 -29.18
CA ALA A 113 65.54 24.30 -28.67
C ALA A 113 66.28 24.01 -27.35
N ILE A 114 65.91 22.91 -26.68
CA ILE A 114 66.48 22.50 -25.38
C ILE A 114 68.02 22.38 -25.37
N ASP A 115 68.63 22.04 -26.51
CA ASP A 115 70.08 21.94 -26.66
C ASP A 115 70.77 23.28 -27.01
N GLY A 116 70.02 24.38 -27.09
CA GLY A 116 70.48 25.71 -27.50
C GLY A 116 70.67 25.89 -29.02
N SER A 117 70.25 24.92 -29.84
CA SER A 117 70.13 25.05 -31.30
C SER A 117 68.93 25.93 -31.66
N VAL A 118 68.91 26.50 -32.86
CA VAL A 118 67.84 27.45 -33.23
C VAL A 118 66.61 26.68 -33.73
N PHE A 119 65.44 27.01 -33.18
CA PHE A 119 64.17 26.43 -33.61
C PHE A 119 63.58 27.27 -34.76
N PRO A 120 63.49 26.73 -35.99
CA PRO A 120 63.06 27.49 -37.16
C PRO A 120 61.56 27.83 -37.11
N ASN A 121 61.19 28.99 -37.65
CA ASN A 121 59.79 29.36 -37.86
C ASN A 121 59.34 28.82 -39.24
N PRO A 122 58.34 27.92 -39.32
CA PRO A 122 57.91 27.29 -40.59
C PRO A 122 57.28 28.27 -41.59
N VAL A 123 56.97 29.49 -41.15
CA VAL A 123 56.55 30.61 -42.01
C VAL A 123 57.65 31.03 -42.99
N PHE A 124 58.90 30.68 -42.70
CA PHE A 124 60.04 30.90 -43.58
C PHE A 124 60.35 29.64 -44.41
N PRO A 125 60.79 29.80 -45.66
CA PRO A 125 61.35 28.69 -46.44
C PRO A 125 62.44 27.99 -45.63
N HIS A 126 62.58 26.66 -45.79
CA HIS A 126 63.63 25.92 -45.09
C HIS A 126 64.99 26.54 -45.39
N ASP A 127 65.89 26.55 -44.39
CA ASP A 127 67.22 27.07 -44.59
C ASP A 127 67.89 26.33 -45.76
N ASN A 128 68.23 27.11 -46.81
CA ASN A 128 68.92 26.65 -48.02
C ASN A 128 68.08 25.80 -49.01
N GLU A 129 66.78 26.04 -49.08
CA GLU A 129 65.85 25.39 -50.02
C GLU A 129 66.10 25.64 -51.53
N GLY A 130 67.08 26.47 -51.90
CA GLY A 130 67.33 26.89 -53.28
C GLY A 130 67.90 25.83 -54.23
N TYR A 131 67.94 24.55 -53.85
CA TYR A 131 68.57 23.47 -54.62
C TYR A 131 67.58 22.35 -54.94
N ALA A 132 67.64 21.86 -56.19
CA ALA A 132 66.77 20.79 -56.68
C ALA A 132 67.04 19.47 -55.91
N ALA A 133 66.01 18.64 -55.76
CA ALA A 133 66.08 17.33 -55.10
C ALA A 133 67.22 16.45 -55.65
N GLU A 134 67.44 16.50 -56.97
CA GLU A 134 68.48 15.75 -57.69
C GLU A 134 69.92 16.14 -57.32
N ASP A 135 70.12 17.36 -56.80
CA ASP A 135 71.45 17.86 -56.40
C ASP A 135 71.82 17.48 -54.95
N LYS A 136 70.85 16.97 -54.17
CA LYS A 136 71.03 16.72 -52.74
C LYS A 136 71.53 15.30 -52.48
N MET A 137 72.62 15.22 -51.71
CA MET A 137 73.25 13.98 -51.28
C MET A 137 73.27 13.93 -49.74
N TRP A 138 72.27 13.30 -49.13
CA TRP A 138 72.04 13.25 -47.68
C TRP A 138 73.07 12.40 -46.95
N VAL A 139 73.64 12.93 -45.87
CA VAL A 139 74.63 12.25 -45.03
C VAL A 139 73.90 11.24 -44.15
N LYS A 140 74.17 9.94 -44.37
CA LYS A 140 73.71 8.87 -43.49
C LYS A 140 74.53 8.87 -42.19
N GLU A 141 73.85 8.68 -41.07
CA GLU A 141 74.40 8.55 -39.72
C GLU A 141 75.40 9.68 -39.37
N PRO A 142 74.97 10.95 -39.42
CA PRO A 142 75.86 12.09 -39.17
C PRO A 142 76.46 12.08 -37.75
N TRP A 143 75.83 11.43 -36.78
CA TRP A 143 76.26 11.30 -35.37
C TRP A 143 77.36 10.24 -35.12
N LEU A 144 77.83 9.50 -36.12
CA LEU A 144 78.85 8.45 -35.91
C LEU A 144 80.23 9.01 -35.53
N ASP A 145 80.68 8.78 -34.30
CA ASP A 145 82.03 9.14 -33.88
C ASP A 145 83.08 8.07 -34.28
N GLY A 146 84.32 8.51 -34.54
CA GLY A 146 85.48 7.62 -34.73
C GLY A 146 85.80 7.20 -36.17
N THR A 147 84.96 7.51 -37.15
CA THR A 147 85.27 7.34 -38.59
C THR A 147 84.99 8.61 -39.40
N LYS A 148 85.84 8.91 -40.39
CA LYS A 148 85.62 10.01 -41.34
C LYS A 148 84.82 9.58 -42.56
N VAL A 149 84.60 8.28 -42.75
CA VAL A 149 83.86 7.76 -43.91
C VAL A 149 82.36 7.82 -43.60
N ARG A 150 81.58 8.32 -44.57
CA ARG A 150 80.12 8.37 -44.53
C ARG A 150 79.53 7.93 -45.87
N TYR A 151 78.32 7.40 -45.82
CA TYR A 151 77.50 7.16 -47.00
C TYR A 151 76.62 8.38 -47.27
N LEU A 152 76.60 8.83 -48.52
CA LEU A 152 75.73 9.90 -49.00
C LEU A 152 74.64 9.30 -49.87
N CYS A 153 73.38 9.62 -49.60
CA CYS A 153 72.22 9.08 -50.32
C CYS A 153 71.45 10.19 -51.05
N SER A 154 71.29 10.06 -52.36
CA SER A 154 70.44 10.97 -53.14
C SER A 154 68.95 10.67 -52.93
N GLU A 155 68.10 11.65 -53.18
CA GLU A 155 66.64 11.45 -53.21
C GLU A 155 66.16 10.57 -54.38
N ASN A 156 67.05 10.19 -55.30
CA ASN A 156 66.80 9.27 -56.42
C ASN A 156 67.34 7.84 -56.16
N GLY A 157 67.88 7.55 -54.97
CA GLY A 157 68.37 6.22 -54.58
C GLY A 157 69.85 5.92 -54.85
N THR A 158 70.63 6.86 -55.38
CA THR A 158 72.09 6.73 -55.52
C THR A 158 72.79 6.81 -54.17
N VAL A 159 73.74 5.90 -53.90
CA VAL A 159 74.56 5.90 -52.68
C VAL A 159 76.04 6.07 -53.03
N VAL A 160 76.74 6.97 -52.36
CA VAL A 160 78.17 7.27 -52.58
C VAL A 160 78.92 7.28 -51.25
N GLU A 161 80.05 6.57 -51.19
CA GLU A 161 80.96 6.66 -50.05
C GLU A 161 81.84 7.91 -50.15
N LYS A 162 81.96 8.69 -49.06
CA LYS A 162 82.80 9.89 -48.99
C LYS A 162 83.55 9.96 -47.68
N THR A 163 84.85 10.23 -47.75
CA THR A 163 85.65 10.64 -46.59
C THR A 163 85.42 12.13 -46.34
N LEU A 164 84.83 12.47 -45.20
CA LEU A 164 84.57 13.84 -44.76
C LEU A 164 85.85 14.51 -44.26
N SER A 165 86.03 15.80 -44.57
CA SER A 165 87.15 16.59 -44.05
C SER A 165 86.92 16.95 -42.56
N ASN A 166 87.98 17.28 -41.83
CA ASN A 166 87.85 17.71 -40.44
C ASN A 166 86.90 18.92 -40.29
N ASN A 167 87.00 19.90 -41.20
CA ASN A 167 86.14 21.08 -41.18
C ASN A 167 84.65 20.73 -41.36
N VAL A 168 84.33 19.68 -42.13
CA VAL A 168 82.96 19.19 -42.32
C VAL A 168 82.46 18.50 -41.06
N LEU A 169 83.28 17.63 -40.47
CA LEU A 169 82.92 16.96 -39.22
C LEU A 169 82.74 17.97 -38.09
N GLU A 170 83.62 18.97 -37.99
CA GLU A 170 83.46 20.10 -37.07
C GLU A 170 82.17 20.90 -37.32
N TYR A 171 81.71 21.00 -38.58
CA TYR A 171 80.45 21.65 -38.89
C TYR A 171 79.24 20.82 -38.45
N ILE A 172 79.24 19.51 -38.69
CA ILE A 172 78.16 18.60 -38.24
C ILE A 172 78.12 18.55 -36.71
N ASN A 173 79.28 18.43 -36.05
CA ASN A 173 79.40 18.35 -34.60
C ASN A 173 79.02 19.65 -33.88
N LYS A 174 78.90 20.79 -34.58
CA LYS A 174 78.32 22.02 -33.99
C LYS A 174 76.81 21.91 -33.74
N TRP A 175 76.13 21.06 -34.49
CA TRP A 175 74.69 20.83 -34.40
C TRP A 175 74.36 19.58 -33.57
N ILE A 176 75.18 18.54 -33.65
CA ILE A 176 75.00 17.30 -32.88
C ILE A 176 75.71 17.46 -31.53
N LYS A 177 74.99 17.97 -30.54
CA LYS A 177 75.53 18.28 -29.20
C LYS A 177 75.40 17.15 -28.19
N PHE A 178 74.41 16.27 -28.38
CA PHE A 178 74.08 15.18 -27.45
C PHE A 178 73.84 13.89 -28.23
N ASN A 179 73.99 12.73 -27.59
CA ASN A 179 73.78 11.43 -28.25
C ASN A 179 72.58 10.66 -27.67
N TYR A 180 71.52 11.37 -27.28
CA TYR A 180 70.38 10.80 -26.53
C TYR A 180 69.23 10.27 -27.42
N PHE A 181 69.15 10.68 -28.68
CA PHE A 181 68.01 10.36 -29.55
C PHE A 181 68.42 9.84 -30.93
N HIS A 182 69.60 9.22 -31.04
CA HIS A 182 69.95 8.49 -32.25
C HIS A 182 69.15 7.17 -32.35
N PRO A 183 68.92 6.61 -33.55
CA PRO A 183 67.96 5.54 -33.77
C PRO A 183 68.19 4.27 -32.93
N ASP A 184 69.46 3.87 -32.76
CA ASP A 184 69.80 2.71 -31.94
C ASP A 184 69.53 2.92 -30.46
N HIS A 185 69.72 4.14 -29.96
CA HIS A 185 69.36 4.47 -28.58
C HIS A 185 67.85 4.47 -28.40
N VAL A 186 67.10 5.08 -29.33
CA VAL A 186 65.62 5.09 -29.31
C VAL A 186 65.05 3.66 -29.33
N LYS A 187 65.64 2.75 -30.12
CA LYS A 187 65.23 1.35 -30.17
C LYS A 187 65.36 0.62 -28.84
N VAL A 188 66.37 0.93 -28.03
CA VAL A 188 66.59 0.25 -26.73
C VAL A 188 65.37 0.44 -25.80
N TYR A 189 64.75 1.61 -25.83
CA TYR A 189 63.63 1.95 -24.95
C TYR A 189 62.26 1.69 -25.59
N THR A 190 62.12 2.00 -26.87
CA THR A 190 60.82 1.96 -27.57
C THR A 190 60.59 0.69 -28.37
N GLY A 191 61.63 -0.12 -28.57
CA GLY A 191 61.62 -1.28 -29.48
C GLY A 191 61.72 -0.91 -30.97
N GLU A 192 61.53 0.35 -31.35
CA GLU A 192 61.47 0.83 -32.73
C GLU A 192 62.59 1.85 -33.02
N ARG A 193 63.39 1.63 -34.08
CA ARG A 193 64.45 2.58 -34.47
C ARG A 193 63.89 3.93 -34.93
N ASN A 194 62.72 3.91 -35.56
CA ASN A 194 62.07 5.06 -36.16
C ASN A 194 60.93 5.63 -35.29
N TYR A 195 60.85 5.29 -34.00
CA TYR A 195 59.73 5.63 -33.11
C TYR A 195 59.31 7.11 -33.19
N PHE A 196 60.26 8.04 -33.12
CA PHE A 196 59.98 9.47 -33.28
C PHE A 196 59.94 9.89 -34.75
N VAL A 197 60.77 9.28 -35.59
CA VAL A 197 60.99 9.69 -36.98
C VAL A 197 59.77 9.41 -37.87
N LYS A 198 58.93 8.44 -37.50
CA LYS A 198 57.66 8.16 -38.20
C LYS A 198 56.71 9.36 -38.23
N ASN A 199 56.85 10.29 -37.28
CA ASN A 199 56.07 11.52 -37.19
C ASN A 199 56.73 12.72 -37.87
N ALA A 200 57.88 12.55 -38.53
CA ALA A 200 58.58 13.63 -39.23
C ALA A 200 57.77 14.13 -40.45
N VAL A 201 57.72 15.45 -40.62
CA VAL A 201 56.96 16.13 -41.68
C VAL A 201 57.86 16.41 -42.89
N ASP A 202 57.31 16.31 -44.09
CA ASP A 202 57.99 16.60 -45.38
C ASP A 202 59.29 15.81 -45.62
N VAL A 203 59.29 14.54 -45.20
CA VAL A 203 60.37 13.57 -45.44
C VAL A 203 60.48 13.26 -46.94
N PRO A 204 61.70 13.21 -47.53
CA PRO A 204 61.88 12.82 -48.92
C PRO A 204 61.34 11.41 -49.20
N GLU A 205 60.47 11.28 -50.21
CA GLU A 205 59.70 10.05 -50.47
C GLU A 205 60.57 8.78 -50.59
N LYS A 206 61.75 8.88 -51.21
CA LYS A 206 62.67 7.73 -51.39
C LYS A 206 63.51 7.39 -50.16
N LEU A 207 63.53 8.24 -49.14
CA LEU A 207 64.23 7.99 -47.88
C LEU A 207 63.25 7.66 -46.74
N LYS A 208 61.94 7.69 -47.00
CA LYS A 208 60.89 7.56 -46.00
C LYS A 208 60.94 6.26 -45.20
N ASP A 209 61.32 5.17 -45.85
CA ASP A 209 61.34 3.82 -45.24
C ASP A 209 62.48 3.63 -44.23
N ASN A 210 63.51 4.48 -44.27
CA ASN A 210 64.67 4.40 -43.38
C ASN A 210 65.20 5.79 -42.98
N PHE A 211 64.29 6.78 -42.89
CA PHE A 211 64.69 8.18 -42.70
C PHE A 211 65.37 8.41 -41.35
N GLU A 212 65.14 7.52 -40.38
CA GLU A 212 65.81 7.55 -39.09
C GLU A 212 67.33 7.45 -39.23
N ASP A 213 67.85 6.85 -40.30
CA ASP A 213 69.29 6.79 -40.56
C ASP A 213 69.91 8.16 -40.93
N PHE A 214 69.10 9.17 -41.23
CA PHE A 214 69.57 10.49 -41.69
C PHE A 214 69.23 11.62 -40.71
N LEU A 215 68.19 11.45 -39.90
CA LEU A 215 67.64 12.50 -39.05
C LEU A 215 68.20 12.42 -37.62
N TYR A 216 68.99 13.42 -37.22
CA TYR A 216 69.34 13.64 -35.82
C TYR A 216 68.21 14.41 -35.13
N ILE A 217 67.71 13.90 -34.00
CA ILE A 217 66.67 14.56 -33.20
C ILE A 217 67.34 15.56 -32.25
N ILE A 218 67.12 16.85 -32.51
CA ILE A 218 67.56 17.96 -31.65
C ILE A 218 66.71 17.98 -30.37
N GLN A 219 65.40 17.80 -30.55
CA GLN A 219 64.39 17.85 -29.51
C GLN A 219 63.28 16.85 -29.87
N PRO A 220 63.00 15.80 -29.07
CA PRO A 220 62.00 14.78 -29.41
C PRO A 220 60.58 15.35 -29.34
N PRO A 221 59.64 14.90 -30.19
CA PRO A 221 58.22 15.18 -29.95
C PRO A 221 57.74 14.48 -28.68
N THR A 222 56.62 14.93 -28.11
CA THR A 222 55.93 14.23 -27.02
C THR A 222 54.52 13.85 -27.42
N GLU A 223 53.69 13.41 -26.46
CA GLU A 223 52.27 13.17 -26.73
C GLU A 223 51.62 14.42 -27.34
N HIS A 224 51.88 15.60 -26.78
CA HIS A 224 51.21 16.85 -27.16
C HIS A 224 52.14 17.93 -27.73
N ALA A 225 53.48 17.80 -27.62
CA ALA A 225 54.43 18.84 -28.03
C ALA A 225 55.23 18.47 -29.30
N TRP A 226 55.51 19.48 -30.12
CA TRP A 226 56.28 19.31 -31.36
C TRP A 226 57.76 19.07 -31.10
N GLY A 227 58.35 18.17 -31.89
CA GLY A 227 59.78 17.91 -31.94
C GLY A 227 60.48 18.61 -33.10
N LEU A 228 61.82 18.64 -33.03
CA LEU A 228 62.71 19.19 -34.04
C LEU A 228 63.85 18.20 -34.32
N GLY A 229 64.07 17.92 -35.59
CA GLY A 229 65.23 17.17 -36.09
C GLY A 229 66.03 17.96 -37.12
N ILE A 230 67.21 17.46 -37.46
CA ILE A 230 68.12 18.02 -38.47
C ILE A 230 68.79 16.89 -39.26
N ALA A 231 68.91 17.09 -40.57
CA ALA A 231 69.68 16.21 -41.44
C ALA A 231 70.60 17.02 -42.35
N PHE A 232 71.74 16.44 -42.72
CA PHE A 232 72.79 17.11 -43.50
C PHE A 232 72.83 16.59 -44.92
N TYR A 233 73.14 17.45 -45.89
CA TYR A 233 73.28 17.05 -47.28
C TYR A 233 74.35 17.86 -47.99
N TYR A 234 75.00 17.22 -48.97
CA TYR A 234 75.87 17.89 -49.93
C TYR A 234 75.08 18.36 -51.15
N TRP A 235 75.54 19.46 -51.76
CA TRP A 235 75.06 19.97 -53.03
C TRP A 235 76.21 20.57 -53.87
N ASN A 236 75.97 20.83 -55.16
CA ASN A 236 76.97 21.34 -56.14
C ASN A 236 78.25 20.48 -56.21
N GLY A 237 78.09 19.21 -56.60
CA GLY A 237 79.22 18.30 -56.82
C GLY A 237 80.02 17.96 -55.56
N TYR A 238 79.34 17.80 -54.42
CA TYR A 238 79.93 17.51 -53.10
C TYR A 238 80.86 18.59 -52.52
N ASN A 239 80.83 19.79 -53.08
CA ASN A 239 81.70 20.90 -52.63
C ASN A 239 81.12 21.65 -51.43
N ASN A 240 79.78 21.69 -51.32
CA ASN A 240 79.09 22.48 -50.31
C ASN A 240 78.23 21.57 -49.42
N LEU A 241 78.48 21.59 -48.12
CA LEU A 241 77.65 20.92 -47.12
C LEU A 241 76.59 21.89 -46.60
N ASN A 242 75.38 21.40 -46.40
CA ASN A 242 74.28 22.13 -45.81
C ASN A 242 73.45 21.24 -44.88
N TYR A 243 72.46 21.85 -44.21
CA TYR A 243 71.50 21.14 -43.38
C TYR A 243 70.06 21.55 -43.72
N ARG A 244 69.11 20.68 -43.36
CA ARG A 244 67.66 20.96 -43.31
C ARG A 244 67.12 20.52 -41.96
N SER A 245 66.29 21.35 -41.35
CA SER A 245 65.53 20.99 -40.15
C SER A 245 64.19 20.37 -40.52
N PHE A 246 63.74 19.42 -39.72
CA PHE A 246 62.47 18.71 -39.88
C PHE A 246 61.64 18.85 -38.62
N LEU A 247 60.36 19.19 -38.78
CA LEU A 247 59.40 19.14 -37.68
C LEU A 247 58.95 17.70 -37.45
N ILE A 248 58.69 17.36 -36.21
CA ILE A 248 58.21 16.03 -35.81
C ILE A 248 56.90 16.22 -35.04
N LYS A 249 55.80 15.63 -35.54
CA LYS A 249 54.46 15.79 -34.96
C LYS A 249 54.35 15.14 -33.57
N PRO A 250 53.57 15.74 -32.64
CA PRO A 250 53.12 15.07 -31.43
C PRO A 250 52.37 13.77 -31.73
N PHE A 251 52.37 12.82 -30.78
CA PHE A 251 51.69 11.53 -30.96
C PHE A 251 50.16 11.62 -30.86
N ASP A 252 49.62 12.61 -30.14
CA ASP A 252 48.17 12.87 -30.06
C ASP A 252 47.56 13.33 -31.38
N MET A 253 48.41 13.67 -32.35
CA MET A 253 48.02 14.02 -33.71
C MET A 253 47.89 12.78 -34.61
N ASP A 254 48.03 11.56 -34.08
CA ASP A 254 47.82 10.31 -34.84
C ASP A 254 46.32 9.94 -34.90
N GLU A 255 45.75 9.96 -36.10
CA GLU A 255 44.29 9.89 -36.34
C GLU A 255 43.75 8.43 -36.44
N LYS A 256 44.44 7.44 -35.89
CA LYS A 256 44.18 6.00 -36.08
C LYS A 256 44.16 5.21 -34.76
N ASP A 257 43.04 5.27 -34.04
CA ASP A 257 42.87 4.67 -32.70
C ASP A 257 41.41 4.19 -32.51
N LEU A 258 41.20 3.14 -31.72
CA LEU A 258 39.91 2.76 -31.13
C LEU A 258 39.96 3.03 -29.62
N ASP A 259 38.85 3.38 -29.00
CA ASP A 259 38.73 3.36 -27.54
C ASP A 259 37.40 2.75 -27.09
N VAL A 260 37.43 2.06 -25.95
CA VAL A 260 36.24 1.43 -25.37
C VAL A 260 35.95 1.94 -23.97
N SER A 261 34.67 2.14 -23.68
CA SER A 261 34.18 2.59 -22.38
C SER A 261 32.85 1.92 -22.01
N PHE A 262 32.51 1.93 -20.73
CA PHE A 262 31.16 1.51 -20.31
C PHE A 262 30.17 2.67 -20.44
N SER A 263 29.06 2.42 -21.14
CA SER A 263 27.90 3.31 -21.19
C SER A 263 26.91 3.08 -20.05
N ASN A 264 26.89 1.87 -19.47
CA ASN A 264 26.10 1.51 -18.29
C ASN A 264 26.81 0.43 -17.47
N ILE A 265 27.10 0.73 -16.20
CA ILE A 265 27.77 -0.19 -15.26
C ILE A 265 26.84 -0.47 -14.07
N PRO A 266 26.39 -1.72 -13.88
CA PRO A 266 25.77 -2.10 -12.62
C PRO A 266 26.84 -2.24 -11.53
N GLY A 267 26.69 -1.56 -10.39
CA GLY A 267 27.58 -1.68 -9.23
C GLY A 267 27.28 -2.95 -8.41
N SER A 268 26.02 -3.14 -8.04
CA SER A 268 25.55 -4.34 -7.35
C SER A 268 24.08 -4.63 -7.66
N THR A 269 23.65 -5.88 -7.54
CA THR A 269 22.27 -6.29 -7.86
C THR A 269 21.85 -7.48 -7.01
N THR A 270 20.58 -7.52 -6.59
CA THR A 270 20.05 -8.66 -5.85
C THR A 270 20.09 -9.95 -6.66
N GLU A 271 20.50 -11.04 -6.01
CA GLU A 271 20.51 -12.38 -6.59
C GLU A 271 19.16 -12.71 -7.29
N GLY A 272 19.23 -13.32 -8.47
CA GLY A 272 18.04 -13.68 -9.26
C GLY A 272 17.43 -12.54 -10.06
N LYS A 273 17.95 -11.31 -9.98
CA LYS A 273 17.46 -10.16 -10.77
C LYS A 273 18.29 -9.92 -12.03
N LYS A 274 17.66 -9.33 -13.05
CA LYS A 274 18.30 -9.01 -14.34
C LYS A 274 19.28 -7.84 -14.23
N VAL A 275 20.45 -8.05 -14.79
CA VAL A 275 21.58 -7.14 -14.91
C VAL A 275 21.79 -6.82 -16.39
N LEU A 276 22.00 -5.55 -16.73
CA LEU A 276 22.31 -5.10 -18.09
C LEU A 276 23.62 -4.30 -18.05
N ILE A 277 24.58 -4.70 -18.88
CA ILE A 277 25.85 -4.00 -19.07
C ILE A 277 25.85 -3.40 -20.46
N GLY A 278 26.30 -2.15 -20.57
CA GLY A 278 26.47 -1.45 -21.84
C GLY A 278 27.92 -1.03 -22.03
N VAL A 279 28.48 -1.35 -23.20
CA VAL A 279 29.80 -0.93 -23.65
C VAL A 279 29.65 -0.10 -24.92
N LYS A 280 30.41 0.99 -25.02
CA LYS A 280 30.54 1.83 -26.21
C LYS A 280 31.97 1.73 -26.73
N VAL A 281 32.10 1.44 -28.02
CA VAL A 281 33.35 1.49 -28.76
C VAL A 281 33.32 2.73 -29.63
N LYS A 282 34.41 3.48 -29.68
CA LYS A 282 34.60 4.61 -30.58
C LYS A 282 35.77 4.37 -31.52
N SER A 283 35.67 4.95 -32.72
CA SER A 283 36.67 4.84 -33.77
C SER A 283 37.12 6.20 -34.29
N HIS A 284 38.41 6.49 -34.13
CA HIS A 284 39.04 7.72 -34.60
C HIS A 284 39.41 7.67 -36.09
N PHE A 285 39.24 6.52 -36.73
CA PHE A 285 39.54 6.33 -38.14
C PHE A 285 38.60 7.15 -39.04
N ASN A 286 39.16 7.66 -40.16
CA ASN A 286 38.41 8.40 -41.17
C ASN A 286 37.84 7.48 -42.28
N THR A 287 37.92 6.17 -42.09
CA THR A 287 37.49 5.15 -43.05
C THR A 287 36.70 4.05 -42.34
N ASP A 288 35.76 3.43 -43.06
CA ASP A 288 35.02 2.27 -42.53
C ASP A 288 36.00 1.18 -42.10
N LEU A 289 35.85 0.71 -40.87
CA LEU A 289 36.59 -0.43 -40.37
C LEU A 289 35.77 -1.69 -40.60
N LYS A 290 36.40 -2.71 -41.17
CA LYS A 290 35.75 -3.98 -41.52
C LYS A 290 36.31 -5.12 -40.70
N GLY A 291 35.42 -5.91 -40.12
CA GLY A 291 35.78 -7.13 -39.40
C GLY A 291 36.70 -6.90 -38.20
N VAL A 292 36.46 -5.86 -37.40
CA VAL A 292 37.19 -5.58 -36.16
C VAL A 292 36.81 -6.63 -35.12
N ASN A 293 37.78 -7.39 -34.60
CA ASN A 293 37.51 -8.48 -33.67
C ASN A 293 37.12 -7.97 -32.28
N PHE A 294 36.12 -8.58 -31.65
CA PHE A 294 35.74 -8.28 -30.28
C PHE A 294 35.44 -9.56 -29.48
N LYS A 295 35.54 -9.49 -28.15
CA LYS A 295 35.16 -10.58 -27.23
C LYS A 295 34.64 -10.07 -25.89
N TRP A 296 33.64 -10.75 -25.35
CA TRP A 296 33.18 -10.67 -23.96
C TRP A 296 33.75 -11.83 -23.15
N ASN A 297 34.30 -11.50 -21.98
CA ASN A 297 34.72 -12.47 -20.97
C ASN A 297 33.94 -12.20 -19.67
N ILE A 298 32.85 -12.95 -19.48
CA ILE A 298 31.95 -12.80 -18.33
C ILE A 298 32.02 -14.09 -17.51
N THR A 299 32.53 -13.99 -16.28
CA THR A 299 32.75 -15.14 -15.40
C THR A 299 32.20 -14.89 -14.00
N THR A 300 31.89 -15.97 -13.29
CA THR A 300 31.49 -15.96 -11.88
C THR A 300 32.27 -17.02 -11.11
N LYS A 301 32.14 -17.09 -9.78
CA LYS A 301 32.81 -18.12 -8.98
C LYS A 301 31.83 -19.21 -8.57
N ASN A 302 32.26 -20.46 -8.66
CA ASN A 302 31.49 -21.58 -8.10
C ASN A 302 31.67 -21.66 -6.57
N SER A 303 31.02 -22.64 -5.93
CA SER A 303 31.11 -22.89 -4.48
C SER A 303 32.54 -23.15 -3.98
N ASP A 304 33.44 -23.61 -4.85
CA ASP A 304 34.85 -23.89 -4.53
C ASP A 304 35.77 -22.69 -4.81
N GLY A 305 35.21 -21.54 -5.19
CA GLY A 305 35.96 -20.32 -5.50
C GLY A 305 36.64 -20.29 -6.87
N LYS A 306 36.39 -21.29 -7.74
CA LYS A 306 36.94 -21.33 -9.11
C LYS A 306 36.12 -20.46 -10.06
N SER A 307 36.80 -19.70 -10.91
CA SER A 307 36.17 -18.94 -11.99
C SER A 307 35.55 -19.88 -13.03
N ILE A 308 34.28 -19.67 -13.32
CA ILE A 308 33.50 -20.38 -14.34
C ILE A 308 32.84 -19.37 -15.28
N PRO A 309 32.71 -19.66 -16.58
CA PRO A 309 31.97 -18.81 -17.51
C PRO A 309 30.50 -18.69 -17.10
N LEU A 310 29.97 -17.48 -17.19
CA LEU A 310 28.53 -17.26 -17.10
C LEU A 310 27.89 -17.77 -18.39
N ASN A 311 26.82 -18.57 -18.30
CA ASN A 311 26.21 -19.22 -19.47
C ASN A 311 24.71 -18.92 -19.59
N ALA A 312 24.17 -19.13 -20.79
CA ALA A 312 22.78 -18.88 -21.13
C ALA A 312 21.79 -19.79 -20.37
N ASP A 313 22.11 -21.07 -20.20
CA ASP A 313 21.18 -22.06 -19.64
C ASP A 313 20.87 -21.83 -18.15
N ILE A 314 21.86 -21.38 -17.38
CA ILE A 314 21.74 -21.20 -15.93
C ILE A 314 21.40 -19.74 -15.58
N TYR A 315 22.04 -18.78 -16.26
CA TYR A 315 21.97 -17.37 -15.89
C TYR A 315 21.25 -16.52 -16.93
N GLY A 316 20.75 -17.10 -18.03
CA GLY A 316 20.06 -16.33 -19.08
C GLY A 316 20.95 -15.26 -19.72
N LEU A 317 22.25 -15.55 -19.88
CA LEU A 317 23.19 -14.64 -20.54
C LEU A 317 22.82 -14.45 -22.01
N GLU A 318 22.50 -13.22 -22.39
CA GLU A 318 22.15 -12.79 -23.74
C GLU A 318 23.01 -11.58 -24.14
N PHE A 319 23.33 -11.49 -25.44
CA PHE A 319 24.10 -10.38 -26.01
C PHE A 319 23.25 -9.57 -27.00
N GLY A 320 23.52 -8.29 -27.14
CA GLY A 320 22.80 -7.42 -28.06
C GLY A 320 23.54 -6.13 -28.43
N GLY A 321 22.86 -5.28 -29.20
CA GLY A 321 23.46 -4.07 -29.77
C GLY A 321 24.05 -4.37 -31.15
N SER A 322 25.31 -3.96 -31.34
CA SER A 322 26.06 -4.10 -32.61
C SER A 322 26.42 -5.55 -32.91
N SER A 323 26.37 -6.43 -31.90
CA SER A 323 26.46 -7.87 -32.08
C SER A 323 25.65 -8.64 -31.02
N GLY A 324 25.04 -9.75 -31.44
CA GLY A 324 24.27 -10.65 -30.58
C GLY A 324 25.05 -11.89 -30.11
N VAL A 325 26.38 -11.89 -30.25
CA VAL A 325 27.24 -13.03 -29.87
C VAL A 325 28.33 -12.60 -28.88
N GLN A 326 28.88 -13.58 -28.14
CA GLN A 326 29.91 -13.35 -27.13
C GLN A 326 31.24 -12.86 -27.74
N SER A 327 31.64 -13.39 -28.89
CA SER A 327 32.85 -12.99 -29.61
C SER A 327 32.63 -13.10 -31.12
N GLY A 328 33.36 -12.28 -31.88
CA GLY A 328 33.22 -12.24 -33.32
C GLY A 328 33.92 -11.03 -33.91
N SER A 329 33.39 -10.54 -35.03
CA SER A 329 33.88 -9.33 -35.68
C SER A 329 32.73 -8.35 -35.91
N VAL A 330 33.03 -7.05 -35.90
CA VAL A 330 32.08 -5.97 -36.14
C VAL A 330 32.63 -5.01 -37.19
N ASP A 331 31.73 -4.40 -37.96
CA ASP A 331 32.08 -3.28 -38.84
C ASP A 331 31.80 -1.97 -38.09
N ILE A 332 32.75 -1.04 -38.10
CA ILE A 332 32.55 0.30 -37.52
C ILE A 332 32.55 1.30 -38.68
N LEU A 333 31.38 1.90 -38.95
CA LEU A 333 31.23 2.81 -40.09
C LEU A 333 31.82 4.18 -39.76
N ALA A 334 32.59 4.77 -40.67
CA ALA A 334 33.20 6.09 -40.51
C ALA A 334 32.17 7.23 -40.37
N ARG A 335 30.92 6.98 -40.79
CA ARG A 335 29.80 7.92 -40.65
C ARG A 335 29.19 7.98 -39.25
N TYR A 336 29.48 6.99 -38.40
CA TYR A 336 28.95 6.92 -37.03
C TYR A 336 30.08 6.91 -36.01
N LYS A 337 31.23 6.34 -36.38
CA LYS A 337 32.44 6.27 -35.57
C LYS A 337 32.22 5.69 -34.17
N GLU A 338 31.10 5.00 -33.95
CA GLU A 338 30.75 4.38 -32.69
C GLU A 338 29.92 3.11 -32.91
N GLU A 339 30.09 2.15 -32.01
CA GLU A 339 29.27 0.94 -31.92
C GLU A 339 28.98 0.63 -30.44
N CYS A 340 27.79 0.11 -30.14
CA CYS A 340 27.36 -0.22 -28.77
C CYS A 340 27.12 -1.73 -28.60
N PHE A 341 27.59 -2.30 -27.49
CA PHE A 341 27.42 -3.70 -27.15
C PHE A 341 26.72 -3.85 -25.81
N TYR A 342 25.85 -4.85 -25.70
CA TYR A 342 25.10 -5.14 -24.49
C TYR A 342 25.26 -6.59 -24.07
N ALA A 343 25.33 -6.82 -22.77
CA ALA A 343 25.22 -8.14 -22.14
C ALA A 343 24.15 -8.08 -21.05
N GLU A 344 23.18 -8.99 -21.09
CA GLU A 344 22.13 -9.14 -20.09
C GLU A 344 22.22 -10.52 -19.44
N PHE A 345 22.09 -10.61 -18.11
CA PHE A 345 22.05 -11.89 -17.39
C PHE A 345 21.30 -11.77 -16.05
N THR A 346 21.01 -12.91 -15.45
CA THR A 346 20.43 -13.06 -14.10
C THR A 346 21.55 -13.15 -13.07
N MET A 347 21.53 -12.26 -12.07
CA MET A 347 22.60 -12.16 -11.06
C MET A 347 22.75 -13.45 -10.23
N PRO A 348 23.93 -14.10 -10.22
CA PRO A 348 24.22 -15.23 -9.34
C PRO A 348 24.40 -14.81 -7.88
N SER A 349 24.60 -15.78 -6.98
CA SER A 349 24.92 -15.55 -5.56
C SER A 349 26.38 -15.17 -5.29
N SER A 350 27.23 -15.12 -6.33
CA SER A 350 28.65 -14.76 -6.23
C SER A 350 29.00 -13.60 -7.17
N ASP A 351 30.18 -13.00 -6.98
CA ASP A 351 30.65 -11.89 -7.84
C ASP A 351 30.67 -12.28 -9.32
N VAL A 352 30.33 -11.32 -10.17
CA VAL A 352 30.44 -11.45 -11.63
C VAL A 352 31.53 -10.51 -12.14
N TYR A 353 32.53 -11.09 -12.78
CA TYR A 353 33.65 -10.40 -13.39
C TYR A 353 33.37 -10.24 -14.88
N VAL A 354 33.37 -9.01 -15.37
CA VAL A 354 33.07 -8.69 -16.77
C VAL A 354 34.25 -7.99 -17.37
N GLU A 355 34.66 -8.45 -18.54
CA GLU A 355 35.67 -7.84 -19.37
C GLU A 355 35.17 -7.82 -20.82
N PHE A 356 35.38 -6.71 -21.51
CA PHE A 356 35.14 -6.55 -22.94
C PHE A 356 36.42 -6.06 -23.61
N VAL A 357 36.75 -6.65 -24.74
CA VAL A 357 37.95 -6.32 -25.53
C VAL A 357 37.58 -6.16 -27.00
N ILE A 358 38.17 -5.17 -27.66
CA ILE A 358 38.09 -4.97 -29.12
C ILE A 358 39.49 -4.79 -29.70
N ASN A 359 39.77 -5.33 -30.90
CA ASN A 359 41.08 -5.26 -31.55
C ASN A 359 42.29 -5.50 -30.60
N GLU A 360 42.21 -6.60 -29.82
CA GLU A 360 43.18 -6.91 -28.75
C GLU A 360 44.64 -6.93 -29.20
N ASP A 361 44.91 -7.36 -30.44
CA ASP A 361 46.27 -7.45 -30.98
C ASP A 361 46.73 -6.19 -31.71
N GLY A 362 45.86 -5.18 -31.83
CA GLY A 362 46.14 -3.91 -32.51
C GLY A 362 46.39 -4.05 -34.01
N LYS A 363 45.99 -5.15 -34.66
CA LYS A 363 46.34 -5.44 -36.06
C LYS A 363 45.21 -5.15 -37.05
N ASN A 364 43.95 -5.18 -36.64
CA ASN A 364 42.83 -4.89 -37.53
C ASN A 364 41.73 -4.04 -36.83
N PRO A 365 41.80 -2.70 -36.94
CA PRO A 365 42.79 -1.92 -37.69
C PRO A 365 44.17 -1.88 -37.03
N LEU A 366 45.20 -1.40 -37.75
CA LEU A 366 46.50 -1.18 -37.13
C LEU A 366 46.41 0.00 -36.14
N GLU A 367 46.70 -0.27 -34.87
CA GLU A 367 46.68 0.71 -33.78
C GLU A 367 48.00 0.69 -33.00
N SER A 368 48.50 1.87 -32.63
CA SER A 368 49.69 2.02 -31.79
C SER A 368 49.38 1.99 -30.30
N ASN A 369 48.12 2.26 -29.92
CA ASN A 369 47.64 2.19 -28.54
C ASN A 369 46.60 1.07 -28.44
N VAL A 370 46.87 0.05 -27.63
CA VAL A 370 45.97 -1.10 -27.44
C VAL A 370 45.50 -1.22 -25.98
N GLU A 371 45.96 -0.34 -25.09
CA GLU A 371 45.59 -0.39 -23.67
C GLU A 371 44.16 0.14 -23.43
N ASN A 372 43.71 1.07 -24.28
CA ASN A 372 42.36 1.65 -24.32
C ASN A 372 41.32 0.76 -25.03
N ASN A 373 41.72 -0.43 -25.48
CA ASN A 373 40.89 -1.39 -26.20
C ASN A 373 40.22 -2.42 -25.28
N THR A 374 40.41 -2.32 -23.96
CA THR A 374 39.83 -3.21 -22.95
C THR A 374 39.15 -2.43 -21.82
N VAL A 375 37.97 -2.89 -21.40
CA VAL A 375 37.33 -2.45 -20.15
C VAL A 375 36.94 -3.64 -19.28
N SER A 376 37.04 -3.48 -17.95
CA SER A 376 36.60 -4.49 -16.99
C SER A 376 35.91 -3.91 -15.75
N THR A 377 35.02 -4.71 -15.14
CA THR A 377 34.30 -4.35 -13.92
C THR A 377 33.89 -5.60 -13.12
N VAL A 378 33.55 -5.41 -11.85
CA VAL A 378 33.01 -6.45 -10.96
C VAL A 378 31.66 -6.02 -10.42
N ILE A 379 30.68 -6.90 -10.56
CA ILE A 379 29.32 -6.70 -10.09
C ILE A 379 29.11 -7.59 -8.87
N LYS A 380 28.74 -6.99 -7.74
CA LYS A 380 28.57 -7.71 -6.47
C LYS A 380 27.13 -8.18 -6.29
N PRO A 381 26.91 -9.44 -5.86
CA PRO A 381 25.58 -9.95 -5.56
C PRO A 381 25.13 -9.40 -4.22
N GLU A 382 23.85 -9.10 -4.13
CA GLU A 382 23.24 -8.52 -2.95
C GLU A 382 22.14 -9.43 -2.42
N LYS A 383 22.11 -9.61 -1.09
CA LYS A 383 21.02 -10.36 -0.48
C LYS A 383 19.73 -9.52 -0.49
N PRO A 384 18.57 -10.17 -0.65
CA PRO A 384 17.28 -9.50 -0.52
C PRO A 384 17.06 -9.02 0.92
N VAL A 385 16.42 -7.86 1.08
CA VAL A 385 16.07 -7.29 2.38
C VAL A 385 14.70 -7.84 2.81
N ASN A 386 14.72 -8.99 3.48
CA ASN A 386 13.50 -9.65 3.95
C ASN A 386 13.25 -9.34 5.42
N LEU A 387 12.06 -8.82 5.73
CA LEU A 387 11.64 -8.56 7.12
C LEU A 387 11.01 -9.80 7.76
N ALA A 388 11.04 -9.82 9.09
CA ALA A 388 10.24 -10.76 9.87
C ALA A 388 8.75 -10.46 9.70
N VAL A 389 7.91 -11.51 9.78
CA VAL A 389 6.46 -11.39 9.61
C VAL A 389 5.87 -10.50 10.70
N LYS A 390 5.21 -9.41 10.30
CA LYS A 390 4.50 -8.52 11.23
C LYS A 390 3.03 -8.90 11.33
N LYS A 391 2.52 -9.01 12.56
CA LYS A 391 1.15 -9.48 12.82
C LYS A 391 0.18 -8.32 13.09
N TYR A 392 -1.02 -8.42 12.54
CA TYR A 392 -2.12 -7.48 12.73
C TYR A 392 -3.41 -8.21 13.07
N ASP A 393 -4.00 -7.85 14.19
CA ASP A 393 -5.26 -8.44 14.64
C ASP A 393 -6.45 -7.52 14.29
N LEU A 394 -7.48 -8.08 13.67
CA LEU A 394 -8.80 -7.47 13.52
C LEU A 394 -9.74 -8.12 14.55
N PRO A 395 -9.98 -7.47 15.71
CA PRO A 395 -10.69 -8.09 16.83
C PRO A 395 -12.18 -8.31 16.53
N TYR A 396 -12.84 -9.13 17.37
CA TYR A 396 -14.25 -9.53 17.23
C TYR A 396 -15.24 -8.37 16.98
N TYR A 397 -14.99 -7.22 17.59
CA TYR A 397 -15.85 -6.04 17.53
C TYR A 397 -15.49 -5.05 16.42
N ALA A 398 -14.49 -5.32 15.57
CA ALA A 398 -14.03 -4.38 14.55
C ALA A 398 -14.53 -4.74 13.14
N LEU A 399 -15.03 -3.75 12.39
CA LEU A 399 -15.34 -3.85 10.95
C LEU A 399 -14.11 -3.66 10.09
N SER A 400 -13.21 -2.77 10.53
CA SER A 400 -11.99 -2.48 9.81
C SER A 400 -10.88 -2.03 10.75
N ARG A 401 -9.65 -2.10 10.26
CA ARG A 401 -8.47 -1.60 10.94
C ARG A 401 -7.51 -1.00 9.92
N GLU A 402 -7.02 0.20 10.19
CA GLU A 402 -5.87 0.73 9.46
C GLU A 402 -4.61 0.01 9.93
N ILE A 403 -3.64 -0.19 9.05
CA ILE A 403 -2.37 -0.84 9.37
C ILE A 403 -1.23 -0.04 8.76
N ARG A 404 -0.09 -0.03 9.46
CA ARG A 404 1.14 0.64 9.03
C ARG A 404 2.35 -0.25 9.28
N TYR A 405 3.08 -0.61 8.24
CA TYR A 405 4.31 -1.41 8.34
C TYR A 405 5.43 -0.88 7.45
N PRO A 406 6.69 -0.98 7.90
CA PRO A 406 7.84 -0.60 7.09
C PRO A 406 8.16 -1.64 6.01
N LEU A 407 8.76 -1.21 4.90
CA LEU A 407 9.32 -2.10 3.88
C LEU A 407 10.74 -2.57 4.24
N ALA A 408 11.48 -1.77 5.00
CA ALA A 408 12.79 -2.09 5.59
C ALA A 408 12.90 -1.42 6.98
N ASN A 409 13.62 -2.05 7.91
CA ASN A 409 13.80 -1.50 9.27
C ASN A 409 14.89 -0.42 9.35
N GLU A 410 15.83 -0.45 8.40
CA GLU A 410 17.00 0.40 8.32
C GLU A 410 17.18 0.85 6.86
N ASP A 411 17.99 1.89 6.66
CA ASP A 411 18.29 2.39 5.33
C ASP A 411 19.07 1.35 4.52
N ILE A 412 18.67 1.19 3.26
CA ILE A 412 19.31 0.25 2.35
C ILE A 412 20.52 0.94 1.73
N ILE A 413 21.71 0.35 1.93
CA ILE A 413 22.97 0.87 1.40
C ILE A 413 23.25 0.28 0.01
N PHE A 414 23.43 1.18 -0.96
CA PHE A 414 23.82 0.89 -2.33
C PHE A 414 25.27 1.32 -2.55
N ASN A 415 26.10 0.40 -3.04
CA ASN A 415 27.48 0.68 -3.39
C ASN A 415 27.61 0.87 -4.91
N PHE A 416 28.35 1.89 -5.32
CA PHE A 416 28.57 2.20 -6.73
C PHE A 416 30.04 2.08 -7.10
N ASN A 417 30.28 1.58 -8.32
CA ASN A 417 31.60 1.56 -8.94
C ASN A 417 31.58 2.51 -10.13
N LYS A 418 32.71 3.18 -10.39
CA LYS A 418 32.95 3.99 -11.57
C LYS A 418 34.30 3.60 -12.20
N PRO A 419 34.50 3.82 -13.50
CA PRO A 419 35.78 3.55 -14.15
C PRO A 419 36.94 4.34 -13.51
N SER A 420 38.17 3.83 -13.67
CA SER A 420 39.37 4.54 -13.25
C SER A 420 39.47 5.89 -13.98
N GLY A 421 39.82 6.97 -13.27
CA GLY A 421 39.88 8.32 -13.82
C GLY A 421 38.53 9.05 -13.94
N ALA A 422 37.40 8.39 -13.62
CA ALA A 422 36.08 9.02 -13.60
C ALA A 422 35.77 9.73 -12.26
N SER A 423 34.99 10.80 -12.32
CA SER A 423 34.51 11.54 -11.14
C SER A 423 32.97 11.51 -11.06
N TRP A 424 32.41 11.57 -9.85
CA TRP A 424 30.96 11.69 -9.69
C TRP A 424 30.51 13.10 -10.08
N SER A 425 29.54 13.21 -10.97
CA SER A 425 29.04 14.48 -11.50
C SER A 425 27.59 14.78 -11.13
N GLY A 426 26.94 13.89 -10.37
CA GLY A 426 25.61 14.11 -9.83
C GLY A 426 25.30 13.22 -8.65
N ASN A 427 24.35 13.66 -7.83
CA ASN A 427 23.90 12.91 -6.67
C ASN A 427 23.12 11.65 -7.10
N GLY A 428 23.18 10.62 -6.25
CA GLY A 428 22.38 9.42 -6.35
C GLY A 428 20.89 9.76 -6.34
N LYS A 429 20.12 9.11 -7.21
CA LYS A 429 18.67 9.28 -7.31
C LYS A 429 17.99 7.94 -7.49
N VAL A 430 16.80 7.80 -6.91
CA VAL A 430 15.93 6.65 -7.22
C VAL A 430 15.55 6.72 -8.68
N ASN A 431 15.81 5.64 -9.41
CA ASN A 431 15.45 5.50 -10.80
C ASN A 431 14.09 4.80 -10.94
N THR A 432 13.93 3.68 -10.23
CA THR A 432 12.66 2.95 -10.16
C THR A 432 12.40 2.50 -8.73
N PHE A 433 11.16 2.59 -8.29
CA PHE A 433 10.69 2.00 -7.05
C PHE A 433 9.29 1.42 -7.28
N SER A 434 9.13 0.13 -6.99
CA SER A 434 7.86 -0.58 -7.15
C SER A 434 7.62 -1.46 -5.94
N VAL A 435 6.38 -1.46 -5.46
CA VAL A 435 5.91 -2.30 -4.35
C VAL A 435 4.65 -2.98 -4.83
N ASP A 436 4.58 -4.30 -4.68
CA ASP A 436 3.38 -5.07 -5.00
C ASP A 436 2.57 -5.28 -3.71
N VAL A 437 1.37 -4.73 -3.67
CA VAL A 437 0.48 -4.78 -2.51
C VAL A 437 -0.73 -5.64 -2.85
N ASN A 438 -1.05 -6.58 -1.97
CA ASN A 438 -2.21 -7.47 -2.15
C ASN A 438 -3.54 -6.71 -1.95
N THR A 439 -4.04 -6.11 -3.03
CA THR A 439 -5.25 -5.26 -3.05
C THR A 439 -6.55 -6.00 -2.73
N LYS A 440 -6.55 -7.33 -2.73
CA LYS A 440 -7.71 -8.13 -2.30
C LYS A 440 -7.99 -7.96 -0.81
N PHE A 441 -6.95 -7.81 0.00
CA PHE A 441 -7.04 -7.71 1.46
C PHE A 441 -6.65 -6.33 1.98
N LEU A 442 -5.75 -5.64 1.28
CA LEU A 442 -5.19 -4.34 1.65
C LEU A 442 -5.81 -3.24 0.79
N HIS A 443 -6.82 -2.58 1.35
CA HIS A 443 -7.59 -1.54 0.68
C HIS A 443 -7.04 -0.16 0.97
N ASN A 444 -7.31 0.80 0.08
CA ASN A 444 -6.88 2.20 0.20
C ASN A 444 -5.38 2.33 0.55
N HIS A 445 -4.55 1.47 -0.03
CA HIS A 445 -3.14 1.44 0.29
C HIS A 445 -2.43 2.70 -0.21
N GLN A 446 -1.46 3.16 0.55
CA GLN A 446 -0.62 4.31 0.25
C GLN A 446 0.83 3.96 0.53
N ILE A 447 1.70 4.33 -0.40
CA ILE A 447 3.15 4.19 -0.32
C ILE A 447 3.71 5.61 -0.46
N GLY A 448 4.48 6.03 0.54
CA GLY A 448 5.12 7.35 0.54
C GLY A 448 6.25 7.48 -0.48
N SER A 449 6.96 8.59 -0.43
CA SER A 449 8.17 8.79 -1.21
C SER A 449 9.38 8.18 -0.51
N VAL A 450 10.32 7.69 -1.30
CA VAL A 450 11.64 7.24 -0.84
C VAL A 450 12.52 8.47 -0.58
N THR A 451 13.35 8.42 0.46
CA THR A 451 14.38 9.43 0.72
C THR A 451 15.76 8.87 0.43
N VAL A 452 16.67 9.75 -0.01
CA VAL A 452 18.01 9.37 -0.48
C VAL A 452 19.04 10.28 0.16
N ASP A 453 20.03 9.67 0.78
CA ASP A 453 21.22 10.35 1.30
C ASP A 453 22.46 9.81 0.56
N ASP A 454 23.28 10.73 0.02
CA ASP A 454 24.41 10.40 -0.85
C ASP A 454 25.76 10.64 -0.14
N TYR A 455 26.62 9.63 -0.15
CA TYR A 455 27.95 9.58 0.47
C TYR A 455 29.00 9.08 -0.54
N GLU A 456 29.37 9.90 -1.52
CA GLU A 456 30.40 9.61 -2.54
C GLU A 456 30.20 8.28 -3.29
N ASP A 457 30.80 7.17 -2.86
CA ASP A 457 30.64 5.87 -3.52
C ASP A 457 29.45 5.06 -2.98
N GLN A 458 28.70 5.62 -2.02
CA GLN A 458 27.56 4.98 -1.37
C GLN A 458 26.31 5.87 -1.42
N VAL A 459 25.15 5.24 -1.52
CA VAL A 459 23.86 5.91 -1.38
C VAL A 459 23.01 5.13 -0.37
N ALA A 460 22.56 5.79 0.68
CA ALA A 460 21.63 5.26 1.65
C ALA A 460 20.20 5.63 1.24
N VAL A 461 19.30 4.65 1.32
CA VAL A 461 17.91 4.83 0.90
C VAL A 461 16.94 4.39 1.99
N SER A 462 16.13 5.34 2.46
CA SER A 462 15.07 5.06 3.42
C SER A 462 13.77 4.74 2.70
N LEU A 463 13.20 3.57 2.97
CA LEU A 463 11.94 3.14 2.35
C LEU A 463 10.73 3.64 3.16
N PRO A 464 9.66 4.07 2.48
CA PRO A 464 8.44 4.50 3.15
C PRO A 464 7.72 3.34 3.84
N ASN A 465 6.83 3.67 4.77
CA ASN A 465 5.86 2.72 5.29
C ASN A 465 4.74 2.48 4.27
N VAL A 466 4.24 1.25 4.23
CA VAL A 466 2.95 0.92 3.63
C VAL A 466 1.87 1.22 4.65
N ILE A 467 0.90 2.03 4.25
CA ILE A 467 -0.32 2.29 5.00
C ILE A 467 -1.46 1.65 4.23
N ALA A 468 -2.32 0.87 4.87
CA ALA A 468 -3.48 0.25 4.23
C ALA A 468 -4.61 0.07 5.23
N LYS A 469 -5.78 -0.31 4.74
CA LYS A 469 -6.95 -0.64 5.55
C LYS A 469 -7.40 -2.08 5.27
N ILE A 470 -7.60 -2.83 6.33
CA ILE A 470 -8.16 -4.19 6.28
C ILE A 470 -9.64 -4.13 6.64
N TYR A 471 -10.48 -4.83 5.88
CA TYR A 471 -11.91 -4.94 6.14
C TYR A 471 -12.28 -6.37 6.49
N ARG A 472 -13.14 -6.53 7.50
CA ARG A 472 -13.68 -7.81 7.94
C ARG A 472 -14.31 -8.61 6.78
N SER A 473 -15.01 -7.93 5.88
CA SER A 473 -15.64 -8.51 4.69
C SER A 473 -14.65 -9.17 3.73
N SER A 474 -13.39 -8.72 3.69
CA SER A 474 -12.33 -9.35 2.88
C SER A 474 -11.96 -10.75 3.36
N PHE A 475 -12.38 -11.11 4.58
CA PHE A 475 -12.16 -12.43 5.19
C PHE A 475 -13.44 -13.29 5.20
N GLY A 476 -14.51 -12.86 4.53
CA GLY A 476 -15.75 -13.64 4.38
C GLY A 476 -16.80 -13.43 5.47
N ASP A 477 -16.56 -12.52 6.42
CA ASP A 477 -17.55 -12.10 7.42
C ASP A 477 -17.98 -10.65 7.13
N ASP A 478 -19.21 -10.44 6.71
CA ASP A 478 -19.80 -9.14 6.40
C ASP A 478 -21.16 -8.94 7.08
N PRO A 479 -21.14 -8.62 8.39
CA PRO A 479 -22.36 -8.36 9.16
C PRO A 479 -23.17 -7.18 8.64
N GLN A 480 -22.54 -6.18 8.00
CA GLN A 480 -23.24 -5.00 7.46
C GLN A 480 -24.25 -5.42 6.39
N ASN A 481 -23.86 -6.37 5.54
CA ASN A 481 -24.68 -6.90 4.46
C ASN A 481 -25.40 -8.22 4.81
N LYS A 482 -25.54 -8.54 6.11
CA LYS A 482 -26.19 -9.78 6.59
C LYS A 482 -25.56 -11.07 6.06
N SER A 483 -24.24 -11.06 5.82
CA SER A 483 -23.47 -12.21 5.37
C SER A 483 -22.45 -12.61 6.44
N TRP A 484 -22.87 -13.44 7.38
CA TRP A 484 -22.00 -13.90 8.47
C TRP A 484 -21.21 -15.13 8.07
N LEU A 485 -19.95 -15.19 8.47
CA LEU A 485 -19.18 -16.43 8.36
C LEU A 485 -19.89 -17.54 9.14
N VAL A 486 -20.08 -18.69 8.49
CA VAL A 486 -20.69 -19.88 9.09
C VAL A 486 -19.59 -20.87 9.43
N SER A 487 -19.56 -21.28 10.69
CA SER A 487 -18.62 -22.25 11.22
C SER A 487 -19.31 -23.08 12.31
N ASP A 488 -18.80 -24.28 12.52
CA ASP A 488 -19.23 -25.17 13.60
C ASP A 488 -18.73 -24.69 14.98
N LYS A 489 -17.78 -23.75 14.99
CA LYS A 489 -17.26 -23.14 16.21
C LYS A 489 -18.03 -21.88 16.57
N GLU A 490 -18.15 -21.64 17.86
CA GLU A 490 -18.78 -20.42 18.40
C GLU A 490 -18.00 -19.15 18.04
N ALA A 491 -16.66 -19.26 18.00
CA ALA A 491 -15.73 -18.21 17.60
C ALA A 491 -14.62 -18.78 16.71
N ASP A 492 -14.18 -17.99 15.73
CA ASP A 492 -13.10 -18.36 14.79
C ASP A 492 -12.01 -17.31 14.67
N ILE A 493 -10.86 -17.76 14.19
CA ILE A 493 -9.73 -16.92 13.81
C ILE A 493 -9.37 -17.27 12.38
N ILE A 494 -9.52 -16.32 11.46
CA ILE A 494 -9.06 -16.46 10.08
C ILE A 494 -7.71 -15.78 9.95
N THR A 495 -6.68 -16.58 9.64
CA THR A 495 -5.32 -16.08 9.41
C THR A 495 -5.03 -16.02 7.91
N LYS A 496 -4.48 -14.88 7.45
CA LYS A 496 -3.93 -14.73 6.10
C LYS A 496 -2.53 -14.14 6.17
N SER A 497 -1.56 -14.85 5.61
CA SER A 497 -0.21 -14.36 5.36
C SER A 497 -0.17 -13.70 3.98
N LEU A 498 0.35 -12.48 3.93
CA LEU A 498 0.46 -11.67 2.72
C LEU A 498 1.90 -11.22 2.55
N ASP A 499 2.45 -11.41 1.36
CA ASP A 499 3.73 -10.84 0.97
C ASP A 499 3.55 -9.44 0.39
N THR A 500 4.54 -8.58 0.62
CA THR A 500 4.65 -7.25 0.01
C THR A 500 6.04 -7.13 -0.60
N PRO A 501 6.29 -7.76 -1.76
CA PRO A 501 7.58 -7.68 -2.41
C PRO A 501 7.79 -6.28 -3.00
N TYR A 502 9.04 -5.83 -2.99
CA TYR A 502 9.43 -4.56 -3.57
C TYR A 502 10.76 -4.64 -4.30
N ASP A 503 10.93 -3.76 -5.28
CA ASP A 503 12.13 -3.59 -6.07
C ASP A 503 12.48 -2.11 -6.13
N ILE A 504 13.75 -1.79 -5.90
CA ILE A 504 14.28 -0.43 -5.99
C ILE A 504 15.59 -0.42 -6.77
N SER A 505 15.72 0.55 -7.66
CA SER A 505 16.98 0.86 -8.35
C SER A 505 17.38 2.30 -8.12
N VAL A 506 18.67 2.49 -7.89
CA VAL A 506 19.30 3.80 -7.70
C VAL A 506 20.30 4.00 -8.83
N LEU A 507 20.33 5.22 -9.38
CA LEU A 507 21.28 5.65 -10.39
C LEU A 507 22.16 6.76 -9.85
N LYS A 508 23.44 6.72 -10.22
CA LYS A 508 24.38 7.82 -9.98
C LYS A 508 25.14 8.16 -11.26
N LYS A 509 25.29 9.46 -11.54
CA LYS A 509 25.93 9.98 -12.75
C LYS A 509 27.43 10.17 -12.49
N TYR A 510 28.28 9.66 -13.38
CA TYR A 510 29.72 9.94 -13.39
C TYR A 510 30.14 10.57 -14.72
N GLU A 511 31.26 11.27 -14.69
CA GLU A 511 31.91 11.88 -15.86
C GLU A 511 33.34 11.33 -16.01
N TYR A 512 33.78 11.16 -17.26
CA TYR A 512 35.11 10.65 -17.59
C TYR A 512 35.57 11.23 -18.94
N ASN A 513 36.88 11.32 -19.15
CA ASN A 513 37.46 11.87 -20.38
C ASN A 513 37.71 10.74 -21.39
N THR A 514 37.29 10.92 -22.64
CA THR A 514 37.49 9.99 -23.79
C THR A 514 37.94 10.78 -25.01
N LYS A 515 38.69 10.18 -25.94
CA LYS A 515 39.26 10.90 -27.07
C LYS A 515 38.18 11.42 -28.04
N CYS A 516 38.45 12.53 -28.75
CA CYS A 516 37.50 13.11 -29.71
C CYS A 516 37.63 12.48 -31.11
N ASN A 517 36.51 12.11 -31.73
CA ASN A 517 36.45 11.81 -33.16
C ASN A 517 36.38 13.11 -33.95
N LYS A 518 37.41 13.39 -34.78
CA LYS A 518 37.65 14.66 -35.47
C LYS A 518 36.53 15.17 -36.40
N HIS A 519 35.36 14.53 -36.48
CA HIS A 519 34.39 14.85 -37.53
C HIS A 519 32.89 14.88 -37.21
N GLU A 520 32.41 14.71 -35.97
CA GLU A 520 30.97 14.93 -35.69
C GLU A 520 30.65 15.88 -34.52
N ASP A 521 31.59 16.14 -33.60
CA ASP A 521 31.41 17.16 -32.54
C ASP A 521 32.52 18.24 -32.55
N CYS A 522 33.48 18.15 -33.47
CA CYS A 522 34.69 18.97 -33.45
C CYS A 522 34.62 20.27 -34.27
N GLU A 523 33.47 20.58 -34.88
CA GLU A 523 33.25 21.89 -35.53
C GLU A 523 32.70 22.94 -34.54
N ALA A 524 32.44 22.57 -33.29
CA ALA A 524 32.09 23.46 -32.18
C ALA A 524 33.12 23.34 -31.02
N GLU A 525 34.03 24.32 -30.96
CA GLU A 525 34.91 24.66 -29.82
C GLU A 525 35.90 23.59 -29.29
N GLY A 526 37.16 23.70 -29.74
CA GLY A 526 38.30 23.54 -28.83
C GLY A 526 38.50 22.20 -28.11
N CYS A 527 38.24 21.06 -28.77
CA CYS A 527 38.55 19.74 -28.21
C CYS A 527 40.05 19.61 -27.88
N SER A 528 40.38 19.21 -26.65
CA SER A 528 41.73 18.91 -26.18
C SER A 528 42.25 17.54 -26.64
N GLY A 529 41.74 17.04 -27.75
CA GLY A 529 41.82 15.63 -28.08
C GLY A 529 40.92 14.75 -27.21
N TYR A 530 40.27 15.29 -26.16
CA TYR A 530 39.35 14.57 -25.26
C TYR A 530 38.03 15.34 -25.03
N VAL A 531 36.90 14.61 -24.93
CA VAL A 531 35.59 15.08 -24.49
C VAL A 531 35.23 14.49 -23.12
N VAL A 532 34.50 15.26 -22.31
CA VAL A 532 33.88 14.75 -21.08
C VAL A 532 32.61 13.99 -21.47
N GLU A 533 32.62 12.68 -21.30
CA GLU A 533 31.42 11.86 -21.45
C GLU A 533 30.76 11.58 -20.10
N THR A 534 29.44 11.42 -20.16
CA THR A 534 28.63 11.01 -19.03
C THR A 534 28.35 9.51 -19.09
N GLY A 535 28.55 8.82 -17.96
CA GLY A 535 28.05 7.47 -17.74
C GLY A 535 27.13 7.40 -16.52
N TYR A 536 26.46 6.25 -16.38
CA TYR A 536 25.58 5.97 -15.25
C TYR A 536 25.98 4.67 -14.56
N ALA A 537 26.15 4.76 -13.25
CA ALA A 537 26.27 3.60 -12.38
C ALA A 537 24.88 3.28 -11.80
N SER A 538 24.48 2.01 -11.86
CA SER A 538 23.18 1.55 -11.35
C SER A 538 23.35 0.50 -10.26
N SER A 539 22.55 0.54 -9.21
CA SER A 539 22.49 -0.57 -8.25
C SER A 539 21.04 -0.88 -7.89
N LYS A 540 20.73 -2.16 -7.70
CA LYS A 540 19.37 -2.67 -7.52
C LYS A 540 19.26 -3.51 -6.25
N ARG A 541 18.20 -3.29 -5.49
CA ARG A 541 17.84 -4.08 -4.30
C ARG A 541 16.39 -4.51 -4.38
N SER A 542 16.12 -5.74 -3.95
CA SER A 542 14.76 -6.21 -3.72
C SER A 542 14.58 -6.70 -2.29
N GLY A 543 13.34 -6.76 -1.86
CA GLY A 543 12.99 -7.26 -0.54
C GLY A 543 11.54 -7.67 -0.44
N ASN A 544 11.16 -8.16 0.73
CA ASN A 544 9.79 -8.51 1.05
C ASN A 544 9.47 -8.12 2.50
N ALA A 545 8.31 -7.49 2.68
CA ALA A 545 7.77 -7.15 3.98
C ALA A 545 6.50 -7.97 4.25
N PRO A 546 6.64 -9.23 4.71
CA PRO A 546 5.50 -10.09 4.93
C PRO A 546 4.69 -9.64 6.16
N ILE A 547 3.37 -9.74 6.05
CA ILE A 547 2.45 -9.49 7.15
C ILE A 547 1.50 -10.69 7.34
N GLU A 548 1.01 -10.84 8.55
CA GLU A 548 -0.03 -11.81 8.90
C GLU A 548 -1.22 -11.07 9.50
N ILE A 549 -2.41 -11.30 8.97
CA ILE A 549 -3.65 -10.69 9.47
C ILE A 549 -4.50 -11.79 10.10
N ASN A 550 -4.83 -11.61 11.38
CA ASN A 550 -5.76 -12.49 12.11
C ASN A 550 -7.09 -11.78 12.28
N THR A 551 -8.15 -12.32 11.69
CA THR A 551 -9.51 -11.80 11.85
C THR A 551 -10.29 -12.68 12.81
N TYR A 552 -10.67 -12.11 13.95
CA TYR A 552 -11.42 -12.77 15.00
C TYR A 552 -12.93 -12.62 14.73
N VAL A 553 -13.66 -13.72 14.63
CA VAL A 553 -15.07 -13.74 14.23
C VAL A 553 -15.94 -14.37 15.31
N TYR A 554 -16.97 -13.64 15.71
CA TYR A 554 -18.02 -14.10 16.62
C TYR A 554 -19.32 -13.40 16.22
N ASN A 555 -20.36 -14.18 15.90
CA ASN A 555 -21.61 -13.67 15.33
C ASN A 555 -22.83 -13.93 16.22
N GLY A 556 -22.60 -14.08 17.52
CA GLY A 556 -23.62 -14.33 18.54
C GLY A 556 -23.98 -15.80 18.69
N LYS A 557 -24.74 -16.08 19.74
CA LYS A 557 -25.36 -17.37 20.05
C LYS A 557 -26.75 -17.45 19.46
N LYS A 558 -27.03 -18.59 18.82
CA LYS A 558 -28.38 -18.89 18.33
C LYS A 558 -29.38 -18.96 19.48
N ASP A 559 -29.03 -19.70 20.53
CA ASP A 559 -29.90 -19.97 21.67
C ASP A 559 -29.37 -19.25 22.93
N LEU A 560 -30.26 -18.54 23.62
CA LEU A 560 -30.02 -17.92 24.92
C LEU A 560 -30.80 -18.65 26.01
N SER A 561 -30.31 -18.58 27.24
CA SER A 561 -31.03 -19.09 28.42
C SER A 561 -32.35 -18.34 28.58
N LYS A 562 -33.47 -19.02 28.36
CA LYS A 562 -34.81 -18.42 28.50
C LYS A 562 -35.25 -18.48 29.97
N LYS A 563 -35.82 -17.37 30.46
CA LYS A 563 -36.51 -17.35 31.75
C LYS A 563 -37.75 -18.23 31.68
N VAL A 564 -37.97 -19.06 32.71
CA VAL A 564 -39.15 -19.93 32.81
C VAL A 564 -40.26 -19.15 33.51
N TYR A 565 -41.45 -19.16 32.92
CA TYR A 565 -42.65 -18.51 33.42
C TYR A 565 -43.72 -19.53 33.82
N GLU A 566 -44.65 -19.12 34.68
CA GLU A 566 -45.68 -20.00 35.21
C GLU A 566 -46.95 -19.95 34.34
N ASN A 567 -47.60 -21.11 34.20
CA ASN A 567 -48.91 -21.26 33.56
C ASN A 567 -49.84 -21.99 34.54
N LYS A 568 -50.57 -21.24 35.39
CA LYS A 568 -51.39 -21.79 36.48
C LYS A 568 -52.49 -20.83 36.94
N ILE A 569 -53.45 -21.37 37.72
CA ILE A 569 -54.41 -20.58 38.50
C ILE A 569 -54.02 -20.67 39.98
N SER A 570 -53.95 -19.52 40.66
CA SER A 570 -53.70 -19.39 42.10
C SER A 570 -54.97 -18.91 42.81
N ASN A 571 -55.12 -19.25 44.10
CA ASN A 571 -56.31 -18.96 44.92
C ASN A 571 -57.62 -19.52 44.30
N ASN A 572 -57.54 -20.69 43.68
CA ASN A 572 -58.65 -21.32 42.99
C ASN A 572 -59.43 -22.26 43.93
N TYR A 573 -60.18 -21.69 44.88
CA TYR A 573 -60.99 -22.40 45.87
C TYR A 573 -62.46 -21.94 45.82
N ASP A 574 -63.37 -22.77 46.30
CA ASP A 574 -64.83 -22.53 46.29
C ASP A 574 -65.30 -21.49 47.34
N THR A 575 -64.45 -21.18 48.30
CA THR A 575 -64.67 -20.16 49.34
C THR A 575 -63.93 -18.85 49.09
N ASP A 576 -63.05 -18.80 48.09
CA ASP A 576 -62.19 -17.64 47.85
C ASP A 576 -62.85 -16.67 46.87
N PHE A 577 -63.10 -15.45 47.33
CA PHE A 577 -63.58 -14.36 46.48
C PHE A 577 -62.48 -13.75 45.59
N LYS A 578 -61.34 -14.43 45.43
CA LYS A 578 -60.22 -13.94 44.60
C LYS A 578 -59.57 -15.08 43.85
N ALA A 579 -59.24 -14.86 42.58
CA ALA A 579 -58.45 -15.79 41.79
C ALA A 579 -57.37 -15.05 40.99
N ARG A 580 -56.22 -15.69 40.79
CA ARG A 580 -55.15 -15.15 39.94
C ARG A 580 -54.75 -16.15 38.87
N ILE A 581 -54.88 -15.78 37.61
CA ILE A 581 -54.43 -16.57 36.46
C ILE A 581 -53.06 -16.04 36.04
N LEU A 582 -52.11 -16.94 35.80
CA LEU A 582 -50.78 -16.63 35.29
C LEU A 582 -50.57 -17.41 33.99
N TRP A 583 -50.16 -16.72 32.93
CA TRP A 583 -49.75 -17.36 31.67
C TRP A 583 -48.57 -16.65 31.03
N THR A 584 -47.87 -17.35 30.14
CA THR A 584 -46.80 -16.78 29.32
C THR A 584 -47.39 -16.18 28.04
N ASN A 585 -46.96 -14.98 27.67
CA ASN A 585 -47.40 -14.39 26.40
C ASN A 585 -46.91 -15.17 25.19
N THR A 586 -47.58 -15.01 24.04
CA THR A 586 -47.04 -15.51 22.77
C THR A 586 -45.72 -14.80 22.47
N PRO A 587 -44.64 -15.52 22.11
CA PRO A 587 -43.35 -14.90 21.80
C PRO A 587 -43.46 -13.80 20.74
N ILE A 588 -43.04 -12.57 21.09
CA ILE A 588 -42.99 -11.44 20.15
C ILE A 588 -41.60 -11.37 19.54
N LYS A 589 -41.49 -11.67 18.25
CA LYS A 589 -40.22 -11.68 17.53
C LYS A 589 -39.72 -10.27 17.22
N PHE A 590 -38.43 -10.04 17.41
CA PHE A 590 -37.79 -8.76 17.08
C PHE A 590 -36.36 -8.94 16.58
N SER A 591 -35.96 -8.06 15.67
CA SER A 591 -34.59 -7.99 15.17
C SER A 591 -33.68 -7.25 16.14
N VAL A 592 -32.40 -7.61 16.14
CA VAL A 592 -31.37 -6.96 16.94
C VAL A 592 -30.28 -6.35 16.07
N ILE A 593 -29.61 -5.33 16.59
CA ILE A 593 -28.37 -4.78 16.07
C ILE A 593 -27.24 -5.00 17.07
N ARG A 594 -26.01 -4.91 16.60
CA ARG A 594 -24.80 -4.78 17.43
C ARG A 594 -23.95 -3.63 16.91
N TYR A 595 -23.05 -3.14 17.73
CA TYR A 595 -22.11 -2.10 17.32
C TYR A 595 -20.75 -2.70 16.99
N MET A 596 -20.16 -2.22 15.91
CA MET A 596 -18.81 -2.59 15.50
C MET A 596 -17.99 -1.36 15.11
N TRP A 597 -16.67 -1.44 15.26
CA TRP A 597 -15.77 -0.30 15.24
C TRP A 597 -14.83 -0.29 14.03
N ASN A 598 -14.47 0.91 13.57
CA ASN A 598 -13.33 1.12 12.69
C ASN A 598 -12.13 1.55 13.55
N LEU A 599 -11.04 0.81 13.45
CA LEU A 599 -9.83 1.03 14.25
C LEU A 599 -8.75 1.78 13.46
N ASN A 600 -7.94 2.58 14.14
CA ASN A 600 -6.72 3.17 13.57
C ASN A 600 -5.55 2.15 13.54
N ASP A 601 -4.38 2.60 13.07
CA ASP A 601 -3.16 1.78 12.99
C ASP A 601 -2.64 1.28 14.35
N ARG A 602 -2.96 2.01 15.43
CA ARG A 602 -2.67 1.62 16.82
C ARG A 602 -3.68 0.63 17.41
N GLY A 603 -4.78 0.36 16.71
CA GLY A 603 -5.86 -0.50 17.19
C GLY A 603 -6.87 0.22 18.10
N GLU A 604 -6.85 1.55 18.12
CA GLU A 604 -7.78 2.36 18.90
C GLU A 604 -9.07 2.61 18.10
N SER A 605 -10.20 2.60 18.79
CA SER A 605 -11.53 2.84 18.23
C SER A 605 -11.70 4.29 17.77
N ILE A 606 -11.96 4.51 16.47
CA ILE A 606 -12.20 5.84 15.90
C ILE A 606 -13.70 6.13 15.79
N THR A 607 -14.42 5.25 15.10
CA THR A 607 -15.85 5.39 14.80
C THR A 607 -16.54 4.04 14.94
N TYR A 608 -17.82 4.06 15.30
CA TYR A 608 -18.66 2.87 15.36
C TYR A 608 -19.81 2.94 14.37
N GLN A 609 -20.37 1.78 14.06
CA GLN A 609 -21.57 1.63 13.25
C GLN A 609 -22.46 0.54 13.83
N SER A 610 -23.77 0.73 13.77
CA SER A 610 -24.73 -0.34 14.02
C SER A 610 -24.80 -1.28 12.81
N VAL A 611 -24.70 -2.58 13.08
CA VAL A 611 -24.88 -3.64 12.07
C VAL A 611 -25.93 -4.64 12.55
N PRO A 612 -26.65 -5.31 11.64
CA PRO A 612 -27.58 -6.37 12.02
C PRO A 612 -26.91 -7.47 12.84
N GLY A 613 -27.58 -7.89 13.92
CA GLY A 613 -27.26 -9.15 14.58
C GLY A 613 -27.74 -10.34 13.75
N LYS A 614 -27.10 -11.50 13.93
CA LYS A 614 -27.36 -12.70 13.11
C LYS A 614 -28.69 -13.36 13.44
N TYR A 615 -29.07 -13.39 14.72
CA TYR A 615 -30.22 -14.13 15.20
C TYR A 615 -31.34 -13.19 15.65
N GLU A 616 -32.56 -13.48 15.21
CA GLU A 616 -33.76 -12.86 15.76
C GLU A 616 -33.97 -13.27 17.22
N ARG A 617 -34.53 -12.38 18.03
CA ARG A 617 -34.82 -12.62 19.43
C ARG A 617 -36.33 -12.63 19.68
N GLU A 618 -36.72 -13.23 20.80
CA GLU A 618 -38.11 -13.38 21.21
C GLU A 618 -38.32 -12.66 22.54
N PHE A 619 -39.27 -11.74 22.59
CA PHE A 619 -39.72 -11.12 23.82
C PHE A 619 -40.81 -11.98 24.47
N VAL A 620 -40.50 -12.47 25.67
CA VAL A 620 -41.39 -13.34 26.46
C VAL A 620 -41.45 -12.80 27.89
N GLN A 621 -42.65 -12.66 28.45
CA GLN A 621 -42.95 -12.18 29.79
C GLN A 621 -44.17 -12.88 30.41
N GLN A 622 -44.32 -12.72 31.73
CA GLN A 622 -45.44 -13.26 32.50
C GLN A 622 -46.66 -12.33 32.37
N CYS A 623 -47.73 -12.83 31.79
CA CYS A 623 -49.04 -12.20 31.86
C CYS A 623 -49.80 -12.66 33.10
N SER A 624 -50.79 -11.87 33.52
CA SER A 624 -51.65 -12.19 34.65
C SER A 624 -53.07 -11.67 34.50
N ALA A 625 -54.01 -12.31 35.19
CA ALA A 625 -55.36 -11.81 35.43
C ALA A 625 -55.69 -11.97 36.92
N ASP A 626 -55.98 -10.85 37.59
CA ASP A 626 -56.50 -10.84 38.96
C ASP A 626 -58.02 -10.64 38.90
N ILE A 627 -58.75 -11.52 39.57
CA ILE A 627 -60.22 -11.52 39.64
C ILE A 627 -60.61 -11.36 41.10
N ASP A 628 -61.45 -10.37 41.40
CA ASP A 628 -61.96 -10.08 42.75
C ASP A 628 -63.50 -10.03 42.72
N TRP A 629 -64.14 -10.87 43.52
CA TRP A 629 -65.59 -11.00 43.62
C TRP A 629 -66.09 -10.30 44.88
N ASN A 630 -67.27 -9.69 44.83
CA ASN A 630 -67.85 -9.05 46.01
C ASN A 630 -69.38 -9.10 46.01
N VAL A 631 -69.97 -9.19 47.20
CA VAL A 631 -71.40 -9.09 47.45
C VAL A 631 -71.70 -7.68 47.93
N THR A 632 -72.17 -6.82 47.03
CA THR A 632 -72.46 -5.42 47.33
C THR A 632 -73.74 -5.25 48.13
N SER A 633 -74.78 -6.01 47.78
CA SER A 633 -75.96 -6.22 48.62
C SER A 633 -76.39 -7.69 48.52
N SER A 634 -76.41 -8.37 49.65
CA SER A 634 -76.90 -9.75 49.74
C SER A 634 -78.42 -9.82 49.72
N MET A 635 -78.97 -10.98 49.34
CA MET A 635 -80.39 -11.28 49.50
C MET A 635 -80.85 -11.06 50.95
N LYS A 636 -80.01 -11.43 51.93
CA LYS A 636 -80.31 -11.25 53.35
C LYS A 636 -80.52 -9.77 53.69
N GLN A 637 -79.60 -8.90 53.29
CA GLN A 637 -79.68 -7.46 53.51
C GLN A 637 -80.90 -6.85 52.80
N ASP A 638 -81.14 -7.28 51.58
CA ASP A 638 -82.26 -6.80 50.76
C ASP A 638 -83.63 -7.18 51.36
N TYR A 639 -83.78 -8.36 51.96
CA TYR A 639 -85.03 -8.80 52.59
C TYR A 639 -85.21 -8.33 54.05
N GLU A 640 -84.18 -7.78 54.68
CA GLU A 640 -84.15 -7.51 56.12
C GLU A 640 -85.26 -6.56 56.57
N LYS A 641 -85.58 -5.54 55.75
CA LYS A 641 -86.66 -4.59 56.02
C LYS A 641 -88.02 -5.28 56.13
N ALA A 642 -88.37 -6.09 55.13
CA ALA A 642 -89.64 -6.84 55.10
C ALA A 642 -89.70 -7.90 56.20
N LYS A 643 -88.58 -8.57 56.49
CA LYS A 643 -88.47 -9.57 57.55
C LYS A 643 -88.69 -8.95 58.94
N ASN A 644 -88.05 -7.83 59.24
CA ASN A 644 -88.24 -7.14 60.51
C ASN A 644 -89.66 -6.56 60.64
N ALA A 645 -90.25 -6.07 59.55
CA ALA A 645 -91.64 -5.65 59.55
C ALA A 645 -92.62 -6.79 59.87
N ALA A 646 -92.39 -7.99 59.34
CA ALA A 646 -93.18 -9.19 59.70
C ALA A 646 -93.00 -9.57 61.17
N ARG A 647 -91.76 -9.54 61.67
CA ARG A 647 -91.45 -9.81 63.08
C ARG A 647 -92.16 -8.84 64.02
N ASP A 648 -92.28 -7.58 63.63
CA ASP A 648 -92.98 -6.55 64.39
C ASP A 648 -94.50 -6.57 64.21
N GLY A 649 -95.02 -7.39 63.30
CA GLY A 649 -96.47 -7.49 63.02
C GLY A 649 -97.03 -6.28 62.27
N LYS A 650 -96.20 -5.54 61.52
CA LYS A 650 -96.64 -4.38 60.74
C LYS A 650 -97.53 -4.83 59.58
N LYS A 651 -98.65 -4.12 59.35
CA LYS A 651 -99.63 -4.43 58.29
C LYS A 651 -99.52 -3.57 57.03
N ASP A 652 -98.72 -2.51 57.07
CA ASP A 652 -98.56 -1.60 55.94
C ASP A 652 -97.70 -2.25 54.84
N LYS A 653 -98.25 -2.29 53.63
CA LYS A 653 -97.61 -2.87 52.44
C LYS A 653 -96.29 -2.19 52.08
N ALA A 654 -96.09 -0.91 52.43
CA ALA A 654 -94.85 -0.19 52.12
C ALA A 654 -93.58 -0.77 52.79
N PHE A 655 -93.74 -1.56 53.86
CA PHE A 655 -92.63 -2.24 54.51
C PHE A 655 -92.25 -3.58 53.87
N TYR A 656 -93.15 -4.14 53.06
CA TYR A 656 -92.92 -5.36 52.29
C TYR A 656 -92.71 -4.91 50.84
N ASP A 657 -91.46 -4.65 50.48
CA ASP A 657 -91.09 -4.14 49.15
C ASP A 657 -90.61 -5.26 48.21
N LYS A 658 -89.94 -6.27 48.76
CA LYS A 658 -89.34 -7.38 47.98
C LYS A 658 -89.94 -8.75 48.28
N ALA A 659 -90.45 -8.98 49.49
CA ALA A 659 -91.09 -10.24 49.86
C ALA A 659 -92.12 -10.05 50.98
N VAL A 660 -93.12 -10.94 51.05
CA VAL A 660 -94.06 -11.03 52.17
C VAL A 660 -93.68 -12.22 53.06
N PHE A 661 -93.23 -11.93 54.29
CA PHE A 661 -92.92 -12.94 55.29
C PHE A 661 -94.11 -13.20 56.23
N ALA A 662 -94.25 -14.42 56.72
CA ALA A 662 -95.36 -14.81 57.58
C ALA A 662 -95.32 -14.07 58.92
N THR A 663 -96.39 -13.38 59.33
CA THR A 663 -96.42 -12.63 60.61
C THR A 663 -96.64 -13.50 61.85
N ASP A 664 -96.92 -14.80 61.67
CA ASP A 664 -97.12 -15.77 62.76
C ASP A 664 -95.86 -15.85 63.65
N LYS A 665 -96.04 -15.59 64.94
CA LYS A 665 -94.94 -15.54 65.92
C LYS A 665 -94.25 -16.90 66.10
N ASN A 666 -94.96 -18.02 65.95
CA ASN A 666 -94.37 -19.36 66.01
C ASN A 666 -93.53 -19.63 64.77
N LEU A 667 -94.00 -19.27 63.57
CA LEU A 667 -93.21 -19.41 62.35
C LEU A 667 -91.96 -18.51 62.37
N GLN A 668 -92.10 -17.26 62.82
CA GLN A 668 -91.00 -16.29 62.94
C GLN A 668 -89.92 -16.69 63.96
N ARG A 669 -90.27 -17.50 64.97
CA ARG A 669 -89.32 -18.04 65.97
C ARG A 669 -88.53 -19.24 65.44
N ASN A 670 -89.17 -20.07 64.62
CA ASN A 670 -88.61 -21.36 64.21
C ASN A 670 -87.87 -21.31 62.87
N TYR A 671 -88.13 -20.29 62.04
CA TYR A 671 -87.58 -20.21 60.68
C TYR A 671 -87.00 -18.81 60.38
N GLU A 672 -85.90 -18.77 59.63
CA GLU A 672 -85.19 -17.52 59.32
C GLU A 672 -85.91 -16.69 58.23
N TYR A 673 -86.49 -17.35 57.23
CA TYR A 673 -87.23 -16.75 56.12
C TYR A 673 -88.57 -17.47 55.87
N PRO A 674 -89.55 -17.39 56.79
CA PRO A 674 -90.84 -18.05 56.63
C PRO A 674 -91.78 -17.25 55.71
N ILE A 675 -92.35 -17.90 54.70
CA ILE A 675 -93.35 -17.33 53.79
C ILE A 675 -94.60 -18.21 53.72
N LYS A 676 -95.73 -17.61 53.38
CA LYS A 676 -96.93 -18.34 52.91
C LYS A 676 -96.94 -18.34 51.39
N SER A 677 -97.34 -19.45 50.78
CA SER A 677 -97.44 -19.56 49.33
C SER A 677 -98.53 -18.65 48.76
N GLY A 678 -98.39 -18.16 47.52
CA GLY A 678 -99.35 -17.24 46.90
C GLY A 678 -99.01 -15.75 47.03
N TYR A 679 -98.07 -15.39 47.91
CA TYR A 679 -97.52 -14.04 47.97
C TYR A 679 -96.28 -13.88 47.09
N TYR A 680 -95.91 -12.62 46.82
CA TYR A 680 -94.70 -12.35 46.05
C TYR A 680 -93.43 -12.56 46.89
N PHE A 681 -92.42 -13.10 46.21
CA PHE A 681 -91.06 -13.30 46.69
C PHE A 681 -90.10 -12.97 45.54
N ASN A 682 -89.73 -11.70 45.45
CA ASN A 682 -88.99 -11.16 44.32
C ASN A 682 -87.52 -11.60 44.40
N PRO A 683 -86.91 -12.09 43.30
CA PRO A 683 -85.46 -12.26 43.27
C PRO A 683 -84.76 -10.92 43.51
N THR A 684 -83.62 -10.93 44.18
CA THR A 684 -82.90 -9.72 44.59
C THR A 684 -81.43 -10.01 44.88
N GLY A 685 -80.64 -8.97 45.20
CA GLY A 685 -79.20 -9.02 45.38
C GLY A 685 -78.44 -8.20 44.33
N THR A 686 -77.27 -7.69 44.73
CA THR A 686 -76.32 -6.98 43.86
C THR A 686 -74.93 -7.53 44.08
N TYR A 687 -74.33 -8.04 43.01
CA TYR A 687 -73.04 -8.71 43.01
C TYR A 687 -72.08 -7.97 42.10
N THR A 688 -70.81 -7.89 42.47
CA THR A 688 -69.79 -7.24 41.65
C THR A 688 -68.59 -8.14 41.47
N PHE A 689 -67.88 -7.93 40.37
CA PHE A 689 -66.55 -8.46 40.22
C PHE A 689 -65.66 -7.51 39.44
N GLU A 690 -64.38 -7.54 39.73
CA GLU A 690 -63.36 -6.78 39.04
C GLU A 690 -62.33 -7.73 38.45
N VAL A 691 -62.02 -7.53 37.17
CA VAL A 691 -60.97 -8.26 36.45
C VAL A 691 -59.90 -7.25 36.10
N THR A 692 -58.66 -7.49 36.49
CA THR A 692 -57.50 -6.74 36.00
C THR A 692 -56.54 -7.68 35.29
N THR A 693 -56.33 -7.49 33.98
CA THR A 693 -55.35 -8.25 33.20
C THR A 693 -54.14 -7.41 32.87
N VAL A 694 -52.95 -8.03 32.87
CA VAL A 694 -51.71 -7.46 32.35
C VAL A 694 -51.21 -8.37 31.22
N THR A 695 -51.13 -7.82 30.01
CA THR A 695 -50.68 -8.54 28.80
C THR A 695 -49.57 -7.80 28.08
N TYR A 696 -48.79 -8.52 27.26
CA TYR A 696 -47.74 -7.93 26.43
C TYR A 696 -48.07 -8.14 24.95
N LYS A 697 -48.22 -7.05 24.19
CA LYS A 697 -48.58 -7.09 22.76
C LYS A 697 -47.70 -6.14 21.95
N ASN A 698 -47.60 -6.37 20.64
CA ASN A 698 -46.88 -5.51 19.71
C ASN A 698 -47.76 -4.40 19.09
N SER A 699 -48.99 -4.25 19.57
CA SER A 699 -49.95 -3.24 19.17
C SER A 699 -50.68 -2.72 20.40
N LYS A 700 -51.22 -1.51 20.29
CA LYS A 700 -52.11 -0.89 21.27
C LYS A 700 -53.53 -1.44 21.17
N GLY A 701 -54.37 -1.11 22.14
CA GLY A 701 -55.80 -1.40 22.15
C GLY A 701 -56.21 -2.49 23.13
N GLU A 702 -57.50 -2.77 23.13
CA GLU A 702 -58.12 -3.80 23.99
C GLU A 702 -57.62 -5.19 23.60
N THR A 703 -57.47 -6.08 24.58
CA THR A 703 -57.04 -7.46 24.31
C THR A 703 -58.20 -8.45 24.32
N GLU A 704 -58.12 -9.43 23.43
CA GLU A 704 -59.08 -10.53 23.38
C GLU A 704 -59.02 -11.39 24.65
N GLU A 705 -57.85 -11.46 25.30
CA GLU A 705 -57.66 -12.11 26.59
C GLU A 705 -58.57 -11.53 27.66
N HIS A 706 -58.55 -10.20 27.83
CA HIS A 706 -59.35 -9.50 28.84
C HIS A 706 -60.84 -9.58 28.55
N LYS A 707 -61.23 -9.23 27.31
CA LYS A 707 -62.62 -9.21 26.87
C LYS A 707 -63.31 -10.56 27.07
N LYS A 708 -62.68 -11.65 26.62
CA LYS A 708 -63.28 -13.00 26.75
C LYS A 708 -63.33 -13.48 28.19
N LEU A 709 -62.33 -13.15 29.00
CA LEU A 709 -62.36 -13.51 30.41
C LEU A 709 -63.53 -12.82 31.11
N VAL A 710 -63.72 -11.51 30.89
CA VAL A 710 -64.86 -10.76 31.43
C VAL A 710 -66.18 -11.37 30.95
N ASP A 711 -66.34 -11.65 29.66
CA ASP A 711 -67.57 -12.19 29.12
C ASP A 711 -67.87 -13.61 29.64
N GLU A 712 -66.87 -14.48 29.81
CA GLU A 712 -67.04 -15.81 30.42
C GLU A 712 -67.43 -15.72 31.90
N LEU A 713 -66.86 -14.76 32.65
CA LEU A 713 -67.23 -14.52 34.05
C LEU A 713 -68.68 -14.05 34.17
N ILE A 714 -69.13 -13.13 33.31
CA ILE A 714 -70.54 -12.72 33.20
C ILE A 714 -71.41 -13.94 32.89
N ASN A 715 -71.04 -14.71 31.87
CA ASN A 715 -71.78 -15.89 31.43
C ASN A 715 -71.79 -17.03 32.46
N SER A 716 -70.91 -17.00 33.46
CA SER A 716 -70.86 -17.99 34.54
C SER A 716 -71.88 -17.74 35.66
N PHE A 717 -72.42 -16.52 35.78
CA PHE A 717 -73.33 -16.13 36.86
C PHE A 717 -74.66 -16.90 36.84
N ARG A 718 -75.06 -17.45 37.97
CA ARG A 718 -76.31 -18.20 38.15
C ARG A 718 -77.03 -17.72 39.41
N TYR A 719 -78.30 -17.34 39.25
CA TYR A 719 -79.24 -17.17 40.35
C TYR A 719 -80.19 -18.36 40.37
N GLU A 720 -79.97 -19.30 41.29
CA GLU A 720 -80.68 -20.56 41.38
C GLU A 720 -81.78 -20.50 42.44
N SER A 721 -83.00 -20.93 42.09
CA SER A 721 -84.10 -21.10 43.03
C SER A 721 -84.94 -22.31 42.69
N ASN A 722 -85.30 -23.10 43.70
CA ASN A 722 -86.27 -24.18 43.58
C ASN A 722 -87.68 -23.79 44.05
N LEU A 723 -87.94 -22.49 44.30
CA LEU A 723 -89.29 -21.99 44.59
C LEU A 723 -90.20 -22.13 43.36
N ILE A 724 -91.48 -22.37 43.62
CA ILE A 724 -92.51 -22.50 42.59
C ILE A 724 -93.25 -21.17 42.46
N TYR A 725 -93.21 -20.60 41.26
CA TYR A 725 -93.84 -19.33 40.90
C TYR A 725 -95.09 -19.56 40.05
N ILE A 726 -95.91 -18.52 39.89
CA ILE A 726 -97.07 -18.52 39.00
C ILE A 726 -96.83 -17.54 37.85
N ASN A 727 -97.03 -18.00 36.60
CA ASN A 727 -96.90 -17.15 35.42
C ASN A 727 -98.21 -16.42 35.09
N SER A 728 -98.18 -15.56 34.05
CA SER A 728 -99.35 -14.81 33.58
C SER A 728 -100.52 -15.68 33.08
N SER A 729 -100.27 -16.96 32.80
CA SER A 729 -101.29 -17.96 32.41
C SER A 729 -101.78 -18.79 33.60
N ASN A 730 -101.44 -18.39 34.83
CA ASN A 730 -101.74 -19.10 36.07
C ASN A 730 -101.14 -20.52 36.19
N GLN A 731 -100.05 -20.81 35.46
CA GLN A 731 -99.37 -22.10 35.52
C GLN A 731 -98.23 -22.08 36.55
N PRO A 732 -97.98 -23.20 37.25
CA PRO A 732 -96.81 -23.35 38.10
C PRO A 732 -95.55 -23.42 37.25
N VAL A 733 -94.60 -22.53 37.51
CA VAL A 733 -93.32 -22.43 36.80
C VAL A 733 -92.17 -22.24 37.78
N ASN A 734 -90.93 -22.46 37.32
CA ASN A 734 -89.75 -22.03 38.07
C ASN A 734 -89.47 -20.52 37.85
N ILE A 735 -88.43 -19.98 38.50
CA ILE A 735 -88.12 -18.53 38.43
C ILE A 735 -87.78 -18.03 37.02
N ALA A 736 -87.30 -18.91 36.14
CA ALA A 736 -86.98 -18.62 34.73
C ALA A 736 -88.18 -18.90 33.79
N ASN A 737 -89.39 -19.05 34.33
CA ASN A 737 -90.62 -19.35 33.59
C ASN A 737 -90.60 -20.69 32.82
N GLY A 738 -89.79 -21.66 33.27
CA GLY A 738 -89.76 -23.04 32.78
C GLY A 738 -90.57 -24.01 33.66
N PRO A 739 -90.47 -25.34 33.42
CA PRO A 739 -91.14 -26.35 34.23
C PRO A 739 -90.78 -26.23 35.72
N TYR A 740 -91.79 -26.22 36.60
CA TYR A 740 -91.55 -26.06 38.05
C TYR A 740 -90.84 -27.26 38.71
N THR A 741 -90.80 -28.40 38.03
CA THR A 741 -90.07 -29.61 38.47
C THR A 741 -88.57 -29.47 38.30
N ASP A 742 -88.12 -28.54 37.45
CA ASP A 742 -86.71 -28.29 37.19
C ASP A 742 -86.21 -27.14 38.05
N LEU A 743 -84.92 -27.16 38.40
CA LEU A 743 -84.29 -26.05 39.10
C LEU A 743 -84.40 -24.78 38.25
N GLY A 744 -84.99 -23.73 38.81
CA GLY A 744 -85.03 -22.42 38.18
C GLY A 744 -83.67 -21.74 38.26
N VAL A 745 -83.16 -21.28 37.12
CA VAL A 745 -81.85 -20.65 37.04
C VAL A 745 -81.96 -19.40 36.18
N LEU A 746 -81.81 -18.22 36.80
CA LEU A 746 -81.61 -17.00 36.03
C LEU A 746 -80.15 -16.88 35.65
N THR A 747 -79.95 -16.49 34.41
CA THR A 747 -78.67 -16.22 33.77
C THR A 747 -78.69 -14.82 33.19
N VAL A 748 -77.55 -14.38 32.70
CA VAL A 748 -77.40 -13.10 32.01
C VAL A 748 -78.19 -13.00 30.69
N LYS A 749 -78.76 -14.09 30.19
CA LYS A 749 -79.64 -14.11 29.02
C LYS A 749 -81.09 -13.78 29.35
N ASP A 750 -81.45 -13.80 30.63
CA ASP A 750 -82.81 -13.52 31.11
C ASP A 750 -83.02 -12.00 31.21
N ASP A 751 -83.17 -11.39 30.03
CA ASP A 751 -83.25 -9.94 29.83
C ASP A 751 -84.39 -9.30 30.64
N GLY A 752 -84.07 -8.21 31.33
CA GLY A 752 -84.98 -7.50 32.22
C GLY A 752 -85.19 -8.11 33.62
N LEU A 753 -84.45 -9.16 33.98
CA LEU A 753 -84.31 -9.64 35.37
C LEU A 753 -82.88 -9.66 35.88
N ILE A 754 -81.88 -9.78 34.99
CA ILE A 754 -80.48 -9.63 35.33
C ILE A 754 -79.93 -8.43 34.57
N ASP A 755 -79.62 -7.36 35.28
CA ASP A 755 -79.08 -6.12 34.71
C ASP A 755 -77.56 -6.06 34.92
N ILE A 756 -76.81 -5.77 33.85
CA ILE A 756 -75.34 -5.75 33.85
C ILE A 756 -74.83 -4.34 33.56
N HIS A 757 -74.03 -3.81 34.48
CA HIS A 757 -73.33 -2.54 34.32
C HIS A 757 -71.81 -2.78 34.28
N LYS A 758 -71.11 -2.25 33.26
CA LYS A 758 -69.67 -2.43 33.07
C LYS A 758 -68.93 -1.09 33.14
N GLU A 759 -67.83 -1.04 33.88
CA GLU A 759 -66.88 0.08 33.89
C GLU A 759 -65.52 -0.43 33.39
N TYR A 760 -65.05 0.07 32.24
CA TYR A 760 -63.80 -0.34 31.59
C TYR A 760 -62.72 0.73 31.70
N LYS A 761 -61.48 0.31 31.98
CA LYS A 761 -60.27 1.15 31.97
C LYS A 761 -59.15 0.40 31.25
N ASN A 762 -58.40 1.12 30.42
CA ASN A 762 -57.21 0.63 29.73
C ASN A 762 -56.03 1.55 30.02
N ASN A 763 -54.88 0.99 30.39
CA ASN A 763 -53.61 1.67 30.50
C ASN A 763 -52.54 0.96 29.68
N GLU A 764 -51.88 1.70 28.79
CA GLU A 764 -50.88 1.18 27.86
C GLU A 764 -49.51 1.77 28.16
N TYR A 765 -48.54 0.92 28.50
CA TYR A 765 -47.17 1.31 28.76
C TYR A 765 -46.23 0.71 27.72
N ARG A 766 -45.61 1.57 26.89
CA ARG A 766 -44.59 1.12 25.92
C ARG A 766 -43.31 0.75 26.66
N ILE A 767 -42.85 -0.48 26.49
CA ILE A 767 -41.59 -0.96 27.10
C ILE A 767 -40.41 -0.24 26.42
N PRO A 768 -39.69 0.66 27.13
CA PRO A 768 -38.64 1.47 26.52
C PRO A 768 -37.39 0.63 26.22
N TYR A 769 -36.73 0.95 25.11
CA TYR A 769 -35.40 0.44 24.75
C TYR A 769 -34.52 1.58 24.23
N TYR A 770 -33.20 1.39 24.32
CA TYR A 770 -32.18 2.35 23.93
C TYR A 770 -31.12 1.65 23.07
N SER A 771 -30.90 2.21 21.88
CA SER A 771 -30.06 1.65 20.84
C SER A 771 -29.34 2.75 20.05
N ASP A 772 -29.10 3.91 20.66
CA ASP A 772 -28.52 5.13 20.06
C ASP A 772 -27.00 5.05 19.91
N LYS A 773 -26.32 4.30 20.78
CA LYS A 773 -24.87 4.12 20.79
C LYS A 773 -24.47 2.78 21.41
N PRO A 774 -23.21 2.34 21.24
CA PRO A 774 -22.65 1.28 22.07
C PRO A 774 -22.56 1.74 23.54
N TYR A 775 -22.76 0.79 24.44
CA TYR A 775 -22.67 0.98 25.89
C TYR A 775 -21.67 -0.04 26.44
N ASP A 776 -20.67 0.46 27.16
CA ASP A 776 -19.63 -0.40 27.72
C ASP A 776 -20.13 -1.12 28.98
N ASP A 777 -20.90 -0.43 29.82
CA ASP A 777 -21.61 -0.99 30.96
C ASP A 777 -23.09 -1.20 30.61
N GLU A 778 -23.62 -2.38 30.93
CA GLU A 778 -25.02 -2.70 30.71
C GLU A 778 -26.00 -1.87 31.57
N ASN A 779 -25.51 -1.33 32.69
CA ASN A 779 -26.28 -0.49 33.59
C ASN A 779 -26.50 0.92 33.03
N GLU A 780 -25.60 1.40 32.17
CA GLU A 780 -25.78 2.67 31.47
C GLU A 780 -26.86 2.59 30.38
N ASN A 781 -27.09 1.39 29.84
CA ASN A 781 -28.19 1.16 28.92
C ASN A 781 -29.52 1.16 29.68
N LYS A 782 -30.31 2.21 29.45
CA LYS A 782 -31.62 2.45 30.09
C LYS A 782 -32.77 1.60 29.53
N SER A 783 -32.48 0.63 28.64
CA SER A 783 -33.49 -0.30 28.15
C SER A 783 -34.12 -1.05 29.31
N HIS A 784 -35.42 -1.28 29.22
CA HIS A 784 -36.14 -2.05 30.23
C HIS A 784 -35.53 -3.45 30.39
N ASP A 785 -35.52 -3.97 31.61
CA ASP A 785 -34.92 -5.28 31.94
C ASP A 785 -35.52 -6.43 31.12
N PHE A 786 -36.79 -6.32 30.73
CA PHE A 786 -37.45 -7.31 29.85
C PHE A 786 -36.74 -7.47 28.50
N TRP A 787 -36.21 -6.39 27.93
CA TRP A 787 -35.39 -6.46 26.71
C TRP A 787 -34.04 -7.12 27.00
N LYS A 788 -33.39 -6.75 28.11
CA LYS A 788 -32.09 -7.31 28.52
C LYS A 788 -32.15 -8.82 28.80
N MET A 789 -33.28 -9.33 29.29
CA MET A 789 -33.54 -10.77 29.45
C MET A 789 -33.59 -11.52 28.11
N SER A 790 -33.85 -10.83 27.01
CA SER A 790 -34.08 -11.42 25.68
C SER A 790 -32.91 -11.23 24.70
N MET A 791 -31.92 -10.40 25.05
CA MET A 791 -30.81 -10.01 24.18
C MET A 791 -29.48 -10.53 24.69
N GLU A 792 -28.55 -10.83 23.77
CA GLU A 792 -27.22 -11.30 24.12
C GLU A 792 -26.30 -10.19 24.63
N GLY A 793 -25.40 -10.54 25.54
CA GLY A 793 -24.42 -9.64 26.14
C GLY A 793 -24.85 -9.05 27.48
N TYR A 794 -26.01 -9.46 28.01
CA TYR A 794 -26.54 -8.98 29.29
C TYR A 794 -26.47 -10.05 30.38
N SER A 795 -26.33 -9.61 31.64
CA SER A 795 -26.40 -10.50 32.80
C SER A 795 -27.78 -11.16 32.94
N LEU A 796 -28.85 -10.41 32.68
CA LEU A 796 -30.24 -10.87 32.79
C LEU A 796 -30.63 -11.98 31.82
N SER A 797 -29.95 -12.10 30.67
CA SER A 797 -30.09 -13.22 29.73
C SER A 797 -29.07 -14.33 29.97
N GLY A 798 -28.24 -14.22 31.01
CA GLY A 798 -27.17 -15.17 31.32
C GLY A 798 -26.04 -15.19 30.28
N SER A 799 -25.86 -14.10 29.51
CA SER A 799 -24.95 -14.06 28.37
C SER A 799 -23.92 -12.92 28.42
N LEU A 800 -23.69 -12.34 29.60
CA LEU A 800 -22.69 -11.28 29.82
C LEU A 800 -21.28 -11.69 29.34
N ASP A 801 -20.97 -12.98 29.40
CA ASP A 801 -19.73 -13.56 28.90
C ASP A 801 -19.45 -13.25 27.41
N SER A 802 -20.49 -13.15 26.58
CA SER A 802 -20.35 -12.78 25.16
C SER A 802 -19.77 -11.37 25.02
N TYR A 803 -20.16 -10.46 25.92
CA TYR A 803 -19.60 -9.11 25.96
C TYR A 803 -18.18 -9.10 26.53
N ASN A 804 -17.94 -9.83 27.62
CA ASN A 804 -16.61 -9.85 28.26
C ASN A 804 -15.53 -10.48 27.37
N LYS A 805 -15.86 -11.54 26.61
CA LYS A 805 -14.92 -12.27 25.75
C LYS A 805 -14.79 -11.66 24.36
N TYR A 806 -15.92 -11.27 23.75
CA TYR A 806 -15.97 -10.90 22.33
C TYR A 806 -16.37 -9.44 22.10
N LYS A 807 -16.67 -8.68 23.17
CA LYS A 807 -17.28 -7.33 23.08
C LYS A 807 -18.57 -7.33 22.25
N TYR A 808 -19.31 -8.44 22.30
CA TYR A 808 -20.57 -8.61 21.60
C TYR A 808 -21.75 -8.31 22.54
N ARG A 809 -22.55 -7.30 22.20
CA ARG A 809 -23.79 -6.94 22.89
C ARG A 809 -24.84 -6.55 21.86
N GLU A 810 -26.04 -7.06 22.06
CA GLU A 810 -27.19 -6.80 21.19
C GLU A 810 -28.04 -5.64 21.70
N TYR A 811 -28.73 -4.99 20.78
CA TYR A 811 -29.67 -3.91 21.05
C TYR A 811 -30.89 -4.12 20.15
N VAL A 812 -32.07 -3.65 20.58
CA VAL A 812 -33.29 -3.76 19.77
C VAL A 812 -33.13 -2.94 18.49
N ALA A 813 -33.38 -3.55 17.32
CA ALA A 813 -33.24 -2.89 16.00
C ALA A 813 -34.43 -1.99 15.62
N GLY A 814 -35.55 -2.13 16.34
CA GLY A 814 -36.83 -1.53 16.01
C GLY A 814 -37.98 -2.48 16.33
N GLY A 815 -39.12 -1.91 16.73
CA GLY A 815 -40.30 -2.65 17.16
C GLY A 815 -40.90 -2.04 18.43
N GLU A 816 -42.16 -2.31 18.70
CA GLU A 816 -42.83 -1.83 19.91
C GLU A 816 -43.45 -3.01 20.65
N VAL A 817 -43.28 -3.00 21.97
CA VAL A 817 -43.99 -3.89 22.88
C VAL A 817 -44.66 -3.01 23.92
N TYR A 818 -45.93 -3.28 24.15
CA TYR A 818 -46.78 -2.60 25.09
C TYR A 818 -47.17 -3.56 26.20
N GLU A 819 -46.98 -3.15 27.45
CA GLU A 819 -47.68 -3.71 28.59
C GLU A 819 -49.07 -3.06 28.63
N ILE A 820 -50.11 -3.87 28.47
CA ILE A 820 -51.49 -3.44 28.44
C ILE A 820 -52.15 -3.93 29.73
N THR A 821 -52.52 -2.98 30.58
CA THR A 821 -53.27 -3.22 31.80
C THR A 821 -54.71 -2.83 31.59
N GLU A 822 -55.60 -3.81 31.59
CA GLU A 822 -57.05 -3.59 31.43
C GLU A 822 -57.76 -3.95 32.73
N THR A 823 -58.66 -3.07 33.18
CA THR A 823 -59.51 -3.31 34.34
C THR A 823 -60.97 -3.20 33.92
N THR A 824 -61.78 -4.19 34.25
CA THR A 824 -63.24 -4.11 34.13
C THR A 824 -63.91 -4.48 35.43
N LYS A 825 -64.71 -3.54 35.94
CA LYS A 825 -65.62 -3.79 37.03
C LYS A 825 -67.02 -4.03 36.47
N VAL A 826 -67.60 -5.17 36.82
CA VAL A 826 -68.94 -5.56 36.43
C VAL A 826 -69.83 -5.55 37.67
N THR A 827 -71.01 -4.94 37.55
CA THR A 827 -72.08 -5.00 38.56
C THR A 827 -73.26 -5.74 37.97
N ILE A 828 -73.66 -6.82 38.63
CA ILE A 828 -74.83 -7.64 38.30
C ILE A 828 -75.91 -7.35 39.33
N LYS A 829 -77.01 -6.75 38.89
CA LYS A 829 -78.18 -6.48 39.73
C LYS A 829 -79.28 -7.46 39.39
N VAL A 830 -79.78 -8.15 40.40
CA VAL A 830 -80.90 -9.07 40.26
C VAL A 830 -82.20 -8.29 40.48
N ASN A 831 -83.03 -8.26 39.44
CA ASN A 831 -84.34 -7.62 39.40
C ASN A 831 -84.27 -6.13 39.77
N GLU A 832 -83.48 -5.35 39.03
CA GLU A 832 -83.24 -3.91 39.31
C GLU A 832 -84.55 -3.11 39.37
N ASN A 833 -85.53 -3.48 38.54
CA ASN A 833 -86.85 -2.85 38.48
C ASN A 833 -87.83 -3.34 39.57
N ASN A 834 -87.40 -4.24 40.46
CA ASN A 834 -88.20 -4.85 41.53
C ASN A 834 -89.56 -5.37 41.05
N LYS A 835 -89.58 -6.09 39.92
CA LYS A 835 -90.79 -6.74 39.40
C LYS A 835 -91.31 -7.76 40.43
N MET A 836 -92.63 -7.82 40.61
CA MET A 836 -93.26 -8.74 41.56
C MET A 836 -93.33 -10.17 41.02
N PHE A 837 -92.81 -11.13 41.78
CA PHE A 837 -92.84 -12.56 41.46
C PHE A 837 -93.68 -13.33 42.46
N TYR A 838 -94.90 -13.69 42.07
CA TYR A 838 -95.81 -14.43 42.95
C TYR A 838 -95.45 -15.91 43.01
N THR A 839 -95.34 -16.44 44.22
CA THR A 839 -95.24 -17.89 44.44
C THR A 839 -96.57 -18.54 44.12
N HIS A 840 -96.58 -19.79 43.67
CA HIS A 840 -97.81 -20.48 43.33
C HIS A 840 -98.67 -20.73 44.58
N PRO A 841 -99.98 -20.39 44.62
CA PRO A 841 -100.81 -20.49 45.83
C PRO A 841 -100.96 -21.91 46.42
N LYS A 842 -100.64 -22.94 45.64
CA LYS A 842 -100.64 -24.36 46.08
C LYS A 842 -99.22 -24.95 46.16
N MET A 843 -98.19 -24.11 46.25
CA MET A 843 -96.82 -24.57 46.46
C MET A 843 -96.76 -25.37 47.77
N PRO A 844 -96.22 -26.61 47.77
CA PRO A 844 -96.18 -27.43 48.96
C PRO A 844 -95.39 -26.80 50.11
N ASP A 845 -95.86 -27.02 51.33
CA ASP A 845 -95.10 -26.73 52.54
C ASP A 845 -93.76 -27.46 52.52
N GLY A 846 -92.68 -26.76 52.82
CA GLY A 846 -91.35 -27.34 52.73
C GLY A 846 -90.23 -26.32 52.84
N GLU A 847 -89.02 -26.83 52.68
CA GLU A 847 -87.80 -26.03 52.64
C GLU A 847 -87.33 -25.85 51.20
N TYR A 848 -87.10 -24.60 50.84
CA TYR A 848 -86.65 -24.17 49.54
C TYR A 848 -85.34 -23.39 49.72
N TYR A 849 -84.59 -23.21 48.65
CA TYR A 849 -83.37 -22.41 48.66
C TYR A 849 -83.37 -21.42 47.51
N VAL A 850 -82.63 -20.34 47.76
CA VAL A 850 -82.21 -19.40 46.75
C VAL A 850 -80.71 -19.22 46.90
N ARG A 851 -79.97 -19.35 45.81
CA ARG A 851 -78.50 -19.36 45.83
C ARG A 851 -77.96 -18.59 44.64
N VAL A 852 -76.90 -17.83 44.87
CA VAL A 852 -76.13 -17.19 43.81
C VAL A 852 -74.76 -17.80 43.76
N LYS A 853 -74.35 -18.22 42.56
CA LYS A 853 -73.04 -18.83 42.33
C LYS A 853 -72.49 -18.50 40.96
N LEU A 854 -71.22 -18.77 40.79
CA LEU A 854 -70.51 -18.71 39.52
C LEU A 854 -70.19 -20.13 39.08
N SER A 855 -70.62 -20.51 37.90
CA SER A 855 -70.32 -21.84 37.35
C SER A 855 -68.82 -21.96 37.01
N PRO A 856 -68.24 -23.17 37.04
CA PRO A 856 -66.84 -23.35 36.67
C PRO A 856 -66.55 -22.88 35.23
N ILE A 857 -65.40 -22.23 35.02
CA ILE A 857 -64.97 -21.75 33.70
C ILE A 857 -63.72 -22.50 33.27
N ASN A 858 -63.82 -23.26 32.18
CA ASN A 858 -62.69 -24.02 31.65
C ASN A 858 -61.85 -23.14 30.71
N LEU A 859 -60.68 -22.70 31.18
CA LEU A 859 -59.81 -21.79 30.43
C LEU A 859 -59.34 -22.41 29.10
N SER A 860 -59.11 -23.73 29.06
CA SER A 860 -58.67 -24.43 27.84
C SER A 860 -59.71 -24.46 26.71
N LYS A 861 -60.97 -24.11 26.99
CA LYS A 861 -62.04 -24.04 26.00
C LYS A 861 -62.26 -22.65 25.43
N ILE A 862 -61.66 -21.61 26.02
CA ILE A 862 -61.79 -20.24 25.55
C ILE A 862 -60.93 -20.10 24.29
N ALA A 863 -61.55 -19.79 23.15
CA ALA A 863 -60.86 -19.72 21.86
C ALA A 863 -60.09 -18.41 21.70
N ASN A 864 -58.97 -18.46 20.97
CA ASN A 864 -58.12 -17.32 20.59
C ASN A 864 -57.64 -16.47 21.78
N VAL A 865 -57.18 -17.11 22.85
CA VAL A 865 -56.55 -16.46 24.01
C VAL A 865 -55.35 -17.27 24.46
N GLU A 866 -54.33 -16.61 25.02
CA GLU A 866 -53.05 -17.22 25.37
C GLU A 866 -53.12 -18.11 26.62
N TYR A 867 -53.92 -17.73 27.62
CA TYR A 867 -54.13 -18.53 28.83
C TYR A 867 -54.91 -19.83 28.59
N ARG A 868 -55.35 -20.11 27.35
CA ARG A 868 -55.93 -21.40 26.96
C ARG A 868 -54.94 -22.57 27.15
N SER A 869 -53.65 -22.27 27.14
CA SER A 869 -52.58 -23.23 27.44
C SER A 869 -52.68 -23.82 28.86
N ILE A 870 -53.38 -23.15 29.77
CA ILE A 870 -53.67 -23.63 31.12
C ILE A 870 -54.78 -24.68 31.04
N ASN A 871 -54.40 -25.94 31.22
CA ASN A 871 -55.34 -27.06 31.29
C ASN A 871 -55.98 -27.18 32.69
N ASP A 872 -56.65 -26.12 33.12
CA ASP A 872 -57.35 -26.03 34.40
C ASP A 872 -58.63 -25.18 34.26
N SER A 873 -59.48 -25.17 35.28
CA SER A 873 -60.72 -24.39 35.31
C SER A 873 -60.79 -23.48 36.54
N LEU A 874 -61.29 -22.26 36.39
CA LEU A 874 -61.76 -21.49 37.54
C LEU A 874 -62.90 -22.28 38.20
N LYS A 875 -62.78 -22.54 39.49
CA LYS A 875 -63.75 -23.35 40.24
C LYS A 875 -65.07 -22.60 40.46
N GLU A 876 -66.10 -23.37 40.80
CA GLU A 876 -67.37 -22.80 41.25
C GLU A 876 -67.15 -21.98 42.53
N VAL A 877 -67.80 -20.81 42.61
CA VAL A 877 -67.79 -19.96 43.81
C VAL A 877 -69.24 -19.67 44.20
N ILE A 878 -69.59 -19.92 45.46
CA ILE A 878 -70.91 -19.58 46.01
C ILE A 878 -70.83 -18.16 46.56
N LEU A 879 -71.59 -17.23 45.95
CA LEU A 879 -71.58 -15.82 46.33
C LEU A 879 -72.53 -15.52 47.49
N ASP A 880 -73.73 -16.10 47.46
CA ASP A 880 -74.79 -15.80 48.43
C ASP A 880 -75.83 -16.92 48.46
N GLY A 881 -76.58 -17.02 49.54
CA GLY A 881 -77.59 -18.05 49.70
C GLY A 881 -78.49 -17.86 50.91
N ILE A 882 -79.77 -18.17 50.73
CA ILE A 882 -80.77 -18.22 51.79
C ILE A 882 -81.60 -19.50 51.69
N LYS A 883 -82.13 -19.92 52.83
CA LYS A 883 -83.09 -21.03 52.94
C LYS A 883 -84.46 -20.45 53.30
N VAL A 884 -85.44 -20.70 52.45
CA VAL A 884 -86.81 -20.17 52.56
C VAL A 884 -87.73 -21.29 53.01
N THR A 885 -88.54 -21.04 54.05
CA THR A 885 -89.48 -22.04 54.56
C THR A 885 -90.89 -21.64 54.17
N VAL A 886 -91.59 -22.52 53.46
CA VAL A 886 -93.01 -22.32 53.08
C VAL A 886 -93.89 -23.07 54.08
N LYS A 887 -94.78 -22.34 54.74
CA LYS A 887 -95.78 -22.90 55.66
C LYS A 887 -97.12 -22.19 55.53
N GLY A 888 -98.10 -22.89 54.97
CA GLY A 888 -99.43 -22.35 54.66
C GLY A 888 -99.49 -21.61 53.33
N SER A 889 -100.65 -21.07 53.04
CA SER A 889 -100.97 -20.37 51.80
C SER A 889 -101.71 -19.06 52.04
N ILE A 890 -101.78 -18.23 51.01
CA ILE A 890 -102.58 -17.00 50.98
C ILE A 890 -104.06 -17.27 51.30
N TYR A 891 -104.57 -18.47 51.05
CA TYR A 891 -105.95 -18.84 51.40
C TYR A 891 -106.18 -18.85 52.91
N ASP A 892 -105.15 -19.14 53.70
CA ASP A 892 -105.21 -19.15 55.17
C ASP A 892 -105.29 -17.73 55.77
N ASP A 893 -105.02 -16.70 54.96
CA ASP A 893 -105.12 -15.28 55.38
C ASP A 893 -106.40 -14.61 54.86
N ILE A 894 -107.11 -15.26 53.93
CA ILE A 894 -108.36 -14.77 53.31
C ILE A 894 -109.59 -15.41 53.98
N SER A 895 -109.43 -16.60 54.59
CA SER A 895 -110.42 -17.25 55.46
C SER A 895 -110.45 -16.62 56.84
#